data_AF-L1JJ07-F1
#
_entry.id   AF-L1JJ07-F1
#
_cell.length_a   1.000
_cell.length_b   1.000
_cell.length_c   1.000
_cell.angle_alpha   90.00
_cell.angle_beta   90.00
_cell.angle_gamma   90.00
#
_symmetry.space_group_name_H-M   'P 1'
#
loop_
_entity.id
_entity.type
_entity.pdbx_description
1 polymer ?
#
loop_
_entity_poly.entity_id
_entity_poly.type
_entity_poly.pdbx_seq_one_letter_code
_entity_poly.pdbx_strand_id
1 'polypeptide(L)'
;MARMAMTARILIIMAGFSSSSSSSSSLPDSEHFSSQSPSSPQCKVSPALDGTRLRSSPIPGTLCPCSKSASLSVALAPDEGGWSMRWQVMDVNSPAVQQLSLDIDLSSLPAPAPLVVQVQLRQGMEVLAVREYLMDEHFLSNSSRCLSFVYEDASPGMYAFMALLHRMEGDELEVVAIGDHSVRVVNASEPAMVMEHATLQEREMSISIRLRGMTGGNLLLVLVVTEVNSLEQSREMLVLHMNSSEHVQDVRVSAPGGSEYLILATVSELENRANSSIAAKLTVRKFLKVSRCNEICVLEDDFSRSQRLPAERRSAKEASFVRSDSVKLRYRPHPEEVLCNLVMSPGTDHLVAGVPFKASIKAIGLVPGCRYRVHLTFRHKEKQVILFHQAGVVVVDGSTGSVGVVHFDVPSAWSEQVVMVSVLYDYFAEHESDDTLLAYLSRKVQALQPCMVSYLWTSGNPLFQGQMPYQRSPFSMSVRATRRLREDELGLTLSTVATLDRAVVLINAAAQWNEHVAVAFYARSMSEQEQIKTLVQQTLGPWFIERNKTLEATLLTSCPDKDKPGSLLVFPINMLRKISCAIARTDLVLYADVDMLASDGLASNIRQAYQDGKVGPTELLVIPSFKTSGSWPREAGISLEEQRIRVEPASISMEALRLNFEGRQVWIPGLDMGMWSTTGRWHEAGVFHAGTEYDRWMEAEETYQVKYILGYEPYVVVNRSAWRGSHGVGLYDDRFVHWGWDKVSLGVEACNLGYTFTVLPKSFLMHGSSAIESVEHFVFDRLAIVAPPKQGANTGWGPPDTHGRELLQRLLSDYYTDVQPHVPIRSCLIRAFRDDKCDISRIHLVQSTTLELVGSEHLVHLDIFGLSRATGYQLSVQAYRHAGEGEVEEDGSFFFLLLPGTLVEDPHGMSVSVGRLSPGLHTVRVELKDLHAAKLLLDKAILAWGEHKYEVP
;
A
#
# COMPACT_ATOMS: atom_id res chain seq x y z
N MET A 1 -18.85 -34.15 42.05
CA MET A 1 -17.75 -34.77 42.82
C MET A 1 -16.45 -34.71 42.00
N ALA A 2 -15.33 -34.81 42.69
CA ALA A 2 -13.95 -34.54 42.27
C ALA A 2 -13.41 -35.15 40.95
N ARG A 3 -12.51 -34.38 40.29
CA ARG A 3 -11.16 -34.76 39.76
C ARG A 3 -11.05 -35.82 38.64
N MET A 4 -9.97 -35.92 37.83
CA MET A 4 -8.86 -35.02 37.38
C MET A 4 -7.98 -35.82 36.37
N ALA A 5 -7.15 -35.14 35.56
CA ALA A 5 -5.93 -35.63 34.88
C ALA A 5 -5.99 -36.54 33.61
N MET A 6 -5.71 -35.92 32.46
CA MET A 6 -4.47 -36.04 31.64
C MET A 6 -3.90 -37.39 31.11
N THR A 7 -3.57 -37.35 29.81
CA THR A 7 -2.42 -37.96 29.06
C THR A 7 -2.40 -39.42 28.52
N ALA A 8 -2.21 -39.48 27.19
CA ALA A 8 -1.12 -40.16 26.45
C ALA A 8 -1.26 -41.60 25.83
N ARG A 9 -1.25 -41.59 24.47
CA ARG A 9 -0.45 -42.40 23.52
C ARG A 9 -0.82 -43.88 23.16
N ILE A 10 -0.33 -44.21 21.95
CA ILE A 10 0.13 -45.51 21.38
C ILE A 10 -0.88 -46.23 20.45
N LEU A 11 -0.55 -46.32 19.14
CA LEU A 11 -0.10 -47.59 18.54
C LEU A 11 0.69 -47.41 17.23
N ILE A 12 1.79 -48.16 17.13
CA ILE A 12 2.64 -48.43 15.96
C ILE A 12 2.64 -49.96 15.80
N ILE A 13 2.66 -50.49 14.57
CA ILE A 13 3.02 -51.89 14.32
C ILE A 13 4.02 -51.98 13.15
N MET A 14 5.08 -52.78 13.34
CA MET A 14 6.04 -53.22 12.32
C MET A 14 5.91 -54.73 12.10
N ALA A 15 6.33 -55.22 10.92
CA ALA A 15 7.47 -56.18 10.75
C ALA A 15 7.28 -57.25 9.64
N GLY A 16 8.32 -57.42 8.80
CA GLY A 16 9.07 -58.70 8.79
C GLY A 16 8.87 -59.76 7.67
N PHE A 17 9.89 -59.87 6.80
CA PHE A 17 10.62 -61.09 6.37
C PHE A 17 10.34 -61.89 5.04
N SER A 18 11.42 -61.92 4.23
CA SER A 18 12.06 -63.03 3.46
C SER A 18 11.42 -63.74 2.25
N SER A 19 12.20 -63.86 1.15
CA SER A 19 12.88 -65.13 0.74
C SER A 19 13.78 -65.03 -0.53
N SER A 20 15.00 -65.62 -0.49
CA SER A 20 15.76 -66.37 -1.56
C SER A 20 16.01 -65.79 -2.99
N SER A 21 17.08 -66.10 -3.74
CA SER A 21 18.37 -66.81 -3.49
C SER A 21 19.35 -66.76 -4.70
N SER A 22 20.65 -66.62 -4.43
CA SER A 22 21.84 -67.22 -5.10
C SER A 22 22.01 -67.35 -6.64
N SER A 23 23.18 -66.90 -7.14
CA SER A 23 24.21 -67.79 -7.72
C SER A 23 25.58 -67.09 -7.84
N SER A 24 26.71 -67.79 -7.64
CA SER A 24 28.06 -67.21 -7.50
C SER A 24 29.19 -68.15 -7.98
N SER A 25 30.17 -67.62 -8.73
CA SER A 25 31.54 -68.16 -8.96
C SER A 25 32.22 -67.40 -10.13
N SER A 26 33.53 -67.11 -10.21
CA SER A 26 34.66 -67.22 -9.27
C SER A 26 35.91 -66.48 -9.85
N LEU A 27 36.86 -66.11 -8.97
CA LEU A 27 38.18 -65.49 -9.20
C LEU A 27 39.20 -66.43 -9.93
N PRO A 28 40.48 -66.06 -10.24
CA PRO A 28 41.31 -64.88 -9.89
C PRO A 28 41.87 -64.12 -11.14
N ASP A 29 42.66 -63.03 -11.12
CA ASP A 29 43.87 -62.63 -10.35
C ASP A 29 44.15 -61.10 -10.62
N SER A 30 45.14 -60.35 -10.10
CA SER A 30 46.28 -60.54 -9.17
C SER A 30 46.68 -59.20 -8.48
N GLU A 31 47.92 -59.01 -8.02
CA GLU A 31 48.42 -57.82 -7.29
C GLU A 31 49.21 -56.81 -8.16
N HIS A 32 49.02 -55.48 -7.96
CA HIS A 32 50.04 -54.57 -7.35
C HIS A 32 49.78 -53.04 -7.51
N PHE A 33 50.13 -52.31 -6.45
CA PHE A 33 50.59 -50.91 -6.34
C PHE A 33 49.89 -49.71 -7.03
N SER A 34 49.19 -48.94 -6.18
CA SER A 34 49.30 -47.47 -6.00
C SER A 34 49.24 -46.49 -7.19
N SER A 35 48.21 -45.64 -7.17
CA SER A 35 48.42 -44.21 -6.84
C SER A 35 47.14 -43.60 -6.26
N GLN A 36 47.27 -42.86 -5.15
CA GLN A 36 46.19 -42.04 -4.62
C GLN A 36 46.26 -40.65 -5.26
N SER A 37 45.12 -40.11 -5.69
CA SER A 37 44.93 -38.67 -5.90
C SER A 37 44.00 -38.13 -4.80
N PRO A 38 44.30 -36.98 -4.18
CA PRO A 38 43.48 -36.44 -3.10
C PRO A 38 42.21 -35.80 -3.64
N SER A 39 41.07 -36.18 -3.07
CA SER A 39 39.76 -35.55 -3.34
C SER A 39 39.72 -34.10 -2.85
N SER A 40 39.33 -33.17 -3.72
CA SER A 40 39.10 -31.77 -3.37
C SER A 40 37.88 -31.58 -2.44
N PRO A 41 37.88 -30.56 -1.57
CA PRO A 41 36.75 -30.27 -0.70
C PRO A 41 35.55 -29.76 -1.51
N GLN A 42 34.36 -30.36 -1.31
CA GLN A 42 33.12 -29.89 -1.94
C GLN A 42 32.56 -28.67 -1.21
N CYS A 43 32.45 -27.55 -1.92
CA CYS A 43 31.82 -26.33 -1.41
C CYS A 43 30.29 -26.47 -1.43
N LYS A 44 29.68 -26.71 -0.26
CA LYS A 44 28.21 -26.76 -0.09
C LYS A 44 27.73 -25.58 0.76
N VAL A 45 26.90 -24.73 0.16
CA VAL A 45 26.23 -23.61 0.84
C VAL A 45 24.90 -24.09 1.45
N SER A 46 24.57 -23.61 2.66
CA SER A 46 23.34 -23.97 3.37
C SER A 46 22.06 -23.55 2.62
N PRO A 47 20.92 -24.25 2.85
CA PRO A 47 19.62 -23.88 2.27
C PRO A 47 19.06 -22.57 2.87
N ALA A 48 18.18 -21.91 2.12
CA ALA A 48 17.75 -20.53 2.36
C ALA A 48 16.67 -20.38 3.46
N LEU A 49 16.65 -19.21 4.11
CA LEU A 49 15.58 -18.74 4.99
C LEU A 49 14.74 -17.59 4.40
N ASP A 50 15.29 -16.81 3.46
CA ASP A 50 14.59 -15.70 2.79
C ASP A 50 14.72 -15.80 1.26
N GLY A 51 13.59 -15.68 0.56
CA GLY A 51 13.38 -16.02 -0.86
C GLY A 51 14.10 -15.15 -1.89
N THR A 52 15.43 -15.16 -1.86
CA THR A 52 16.30 -14.35 -2.73
C THR A 52 17.32 -15.21 -3.47
N ARG A 53 17.51 -14.96 -4.77
CA ARG A 53 18.29 -15.84 -5.68
C ARG A 53 19.81 -15.70 -5.61
N LEU A 54 20.32 -14.64 -4.96
CA LEU A 54 21.76 -14.43 -4.75
C LEU A 54 22.12 -14.80 -3.31
N ARG A 55 22.76 -15.95 -3.14
CA ARG A 55 23.27 -16.45 -1.86
C ARG A 55 24.66 -15.89 -1.58
N SER A 56 24.98 -15.65 -0.32
CA SER A 56 26.34 -15.31 0.12
C SER A 56 26.70 -16.07 1.39
N SER A 57 27.93 -16.56 1.50
CA SER A 57 28.41 -17.23 2.72
C SER A 57 29.91 -17.04 2.94
N PRO A 58 30.36 -16.74 4.17
CA PRO A 58 31.78 -16.76 4.50
C PRO A 58 32.30 -18.19 4.59
N ILE A 59 33.50 -18.43 4.06
CA ILE A 59 34.12 -19.77 4.06
C ILE A 59 35.32 -19.76 5.01
N PRO A 60 35.35 -20.63 6.03
CA PRO A 60 36.49 -20.72 6.95
C PRO A 60 37.71 -21.33 6.24
N GLY A 61 38.83 -20.59 6.25
CA GLY A 61 40.08 -20.98 5.60
C GLY A 61 41.00 -19.79 5.34
N THR A 62 42.31 -20.04 5.27
CA THR A 62 43.34 -19.02 4.98
C THR A 62 43.46 -18.67 3.50
N LEU A 63 42.87 -19.47 2.60
CA LEU A 63 42.80 -19.31 1.14
C LEU A 63 41.43 -19.79 0.66
N CYS A 64 40.81 -19.10 -0.30
CA CYS A 64 39.52 -19.50 -0.88
C CYS A 64 39.58 -20.89 -1.55
N PRO A 65 38.97 -21.95 -0.99
CA PRO A 65 39.11 -23.32 -1.52
C PRO A 65 38.31 -23.55 -2.81
N CYS A 66 37.31 -22.70 -3.09
CA CYS A 66 36.37 -22.83 -4.21
C CYS A 66 36.78 -22.01 -5.46
N SER A 67 37.83 -21.17 -5.34
CA SER A 67 38.27 -20.21 -6.37
C SER A 67 38.54 -20.81 -7.76
N LYS A 68 38.96 -22.09 -7.80
CA LYS A 68 39.19 -22.84 -9.05
C LYS A 68 37.93 -23.42 -9.71
N SER A 69 36.76 -23.23 -9.10
CA SER A 69 35.46 -23.71 -9.56
C SER A 69 34.39 -22.62 -9.69
N ALA A 70 34.70 -21.38 -9.31
CA ALA A 70 33.81 -20.24 -9.48
C ALA A 70 33.78 -19.75 -10.94
N SER A 71 32.68 -19.13 -11.39
CA SER A 71 32.62 -18.48 -12.70
C SER A 71 33.58 -17.29 -12.80
N LEU A 72 33.79 -16.59 -11.68
CA LEU A 72 34.77 -15.53 -11.50
C LEU A 72 35.40 -15.63 -10.11
N SER A 73 36.64 -15.15 -9.99
CA SER A 73 37.24 -14.84 -8.69
C SER A 73 37.90 -13.46 -8.70
N VAL A 74 37.95 -12.79 -7.56
CA VAL A 74 38.61 -11.50 -7.38
C VAL A 74 39.36 -11.45 -6.06
N ALA A 75 40.62 -11.02 -6.10
CA ALA A 75 41.46 -10.82 -4.93
C ALA A 75 41.59 -9.33 -4.60
N LEU A 76 41.37 -8.97 -3.34
CA LEU A 76 41.47 -7.59 -2.83
C LEU A 76 42.79 -7.40 -2.07
N ALA A 77 43.63 -6.46 -2.51
CA ALA A 77 44.90 -6.14 -1.87
C ALA A 77 45.18 -4.63 -1.83
N PRO A 78 45.75 -4.08 -0.75
CA PRO A 78 46.24 -2.71 -0.75
C PRO A 78 47.41 -2.54 -1.73
N ASP A 79 47.58 -1.32 -2.25
CA ASP A 79 48.61 -0.94 -3.23
C ASP A 79 49.16 0.45 -2.89
N GLU A 80 50.30 0.86 -3.48
CA GLU A 80 51.02 2.10 -3.09
C GLU A 80 50.21 3.40 -3.28
N GLY A 81 49.10 3.35 -4.02
CA GLY A 81 48.15 4.45 -4.19
C GLY A 81 46.73 4.22 -3.65
N GLY A 82 46.46 3.11 -2.93
CA GLY A 82 45.13 2.78 -2.41
C GLY A 82 44.82 1.29 -2.35
N TRP A 83 43.81 0.85 -3.10
CA TRP A 83 43.35 -0.54 -3.16
C TRP A 83 43.32 -1.07 -4.58
N SER A 84 43.67 -2.33 -4.77
CA SER A 84 43.64 -3.05 -6.04
C SER A 84 42.64 -4.21 -6.01
N MET A 85 41.88 -4.37 -7.08
CA MET A 85 41.05 -5.55 -7.35
C MET A 85 41.66 -6.36 -8.50
N ARG A 86 42.09 -7.58 -8.25
CA ARG A 86 42.63 -8.48 -9.29
C ARG A 86 41.63 -9.58 -9.62
N TRP A 87 40.98 -9.43 -10.77
CA TRP A 87 40.03 -10.39 -11.31
C TRP A 87 40.75 -11.54 -12.03
N GLN A 88 40.31 -12.77 -11.79
CA GLN A 88 40.76 -13.95 -12.51
C GLN A 88 39.54 -14.68 -13.10
N VAL A 89 39.47 -14.66 -14.43
CA VAL A 89 38.50 -15.43 -15.21
C VAL A 89 39.01 -16.85 -15.36
N MET A 90 38.20 -17.82 -14.94
CA MET A 90 38.39 -19.22 -15.32
C MET A 90 37.60 -19.44 -16.62
N ASP A 91 38.16 -20.19 -17.57
CA ASP A 91 37.59 -20.33 -18.91
C ASP A 91 36.39 -21.29 -18.90
N VAL A 92 35.22 -20.78 -18.50
CA VAL A 92 33.99 -21.58 -18.29
C VAL A 92 32.93 -21.24 -19.34
N ASN A 93 33.06 -21.84 -20.53
CA ASN A 93 31.89 -22.17 -21.36
C ASN A 93 31.08 -23.25 -20.63
N SER A 94 30.33 -22.85 -19.59
CA SER A 94 29.72 -23.77 -18.62
C SER A 94 28.63 -24.63 -19.27
N PRO A 95 28.78 -25.97 -19.29
CA PRO A 95 27.68 -26.87 -19.64
C PRO A 95 26.70 -27.06 -18.48
N ALA A 96 27.01 -26.54 -17.29
CA ALA A 96 26.15 -26.61 -16.12
C ALA A 96 25.08 -25.52 -16.18
N VAL A 97 23.91 -25.93 -16.66
CA VAL A 97 22.67 -25.15 -16.67
C VAL A 97 22.35 -24.62 -15.26
N GLN A 98 21.97 -23.34 -15.17
CA GLN A 98 21.39 -22.64 -14.00
C GLN A 98 22.28 -22.16 -12.83
N GLN A 99 23.60 -21.96 -12.95
CA GLN A 99 24.36 -21.31 -11.85
C GLN A 99 25.54 -20.42 -12.29
N LEU A 100 25.63 -19.21 -11.72
CA LEU A 100 26.77 -18.28 -11.79
C LEU A 100 27.37 -18.08 -10.39
N SER A 101 28.68 -18.00 -10.26
CA SER A 101 29.36 -17.80 -8.98
C SER A 101 30.55 -16.85 -9.02
N LEU A 102 30.72 -16.09 -7.94
CA LEU A 102 31.84 -15.16 -7.71
C LEU A 102 32.45 -15.43 -6.33
N ASP A 103 33.74 -15.72 -6.28
CA ASP A 103 34.52 -15.78 -5.03
C ASP A 103 35.38 -14.52 -4.84
N ILE A 104 35.35 -13.95 -3.64
CA ILE A 104 36.16 -12.80 -3.23
C ILE A 104 37.18 -13.24 -2.18
N ASP A 105 38.46 -13.16 -2.54
CA ASP A 105 39.59 -13.43 -1.66
C ASP A 105 39.99 -12.15 -0.90
N LEU A 106 39.91 -12.24 0.43
CA LEU A 106 40.17 -11.17 1.40
C LEU A 106 41.47 -11.42 2.18
N SER A 107 42.27 -12.43 1.79
CA SER A 107 43.46 -12.87 2.52
C SER A 107 44.50 -11.76 2.74
N SER A 108 44.62 -10.83 1.78
CA SER A 108 45.55 -9.69 1.78
C SER A 108 45.06 -8.42 2.49
N LEU A 109 43.87 -8.41 3.10
CA LEU A 109 43.37 -7.25 3.84
C LEU A 109 44.08 -7.06 5.21
N PRO A 110 44.55 -5.85 5.55
CA PRO A 110 44.93 -5.51 6.92
C PRO A 110 43.71 -5.27 7.82
N ALA A 111 43.79 -5.65 9.09
CA ALA A 111 42.91 -5.17 10.16
C ALA A 111 43.57 -3.92 10.81
N PRO A 112 42.81 -2.92 11.32
CA PRO A 112 41.46 -3.05 11.90
C PRO A 112 40.51 -1.89 11.53
N ALA A 113 39.93 -1.90 10.32
CA ALA A 113 38.92 -0.91 9.92
C ALA A 113 37.64 -1.61 9.44
N PRO A 114 36.44 -1.15 9.83
CA PRO A 114 35.18 -1.67 9.31
C PRO A 114 35.06 -1.37 7.81
N LEU A 115 34.87 -2.43 7.02
CA LEU A 115 34.75 -2.38 5.57
C LEU A 115 33.44 -3.06 5.15
N VAL A 116 32.74 -2.52 4.16
CA VAL A 116 31.56 -3.19 3.56
C VAL A 116 31.92 -3.63 2.15
N VAL A 117 31.79 -4.92 1.86
CA VAL A 117 31.88 -5.46 0.50
C VAL A 117 30.49 -5.50 -0.10
N GLN A 118 30.26 -4.76 -1.18
CA GLN A 118 29.02 -4.77 -1.93
C GLN A 118 29.24 -5.47 -3.28
N VAL A 119 28.42 -6.48 -3.58
CA VAL A 119 28.44 -7.22 -4.86
C VAL A 119 27.14 -7.01 -5.59
N GLN A 120 27.24 -6.65 -6.86
CA GLN A 120 26.12 -6.42 -7.75
C GLN A 120 26.23 -7.31 -8.99
N LEU A 121 25.16 -8.04 -9.30
CA LEU A 121 25.03 -8.80 -10.54
C LEU A 121 24.12 -8.06 -11.52
N ARG A 122 24.54 -7.96 -12.77
CA ARG A 122 23.82 -7.31 -13.87
C ARG A 122 23.69 -8.24 -15.07
N GLN A 123 22.69 -8.00 -15.91
CA GLN A 123 22.58 -8.54 -17.28
C GLN A 123 22.33 -7.36 -18.23
N GLY A 124 23.33 -7.05 -19.06
CA GLY A 124 23.37 -5.75 -19.75
C GLY A 124 23.31 -4.57 -18.76
N MET A 125 22.32 -3.69 -18.93
CA MET A 125 22.10 -2.52 -18.06
C MET A 125 21.16 -2.81 -16.87
N GLU A 126 20.56 -4.00 -16.78
CA GLU A 126 19.64 -4.36 -15.70
C GLU A 126 20.38 -4.92 -14.49
N VAL A 127 20.05 -4.44 -13.30
CA VAL A 127 20.58 -4.91 -12.02
C VAL A 127 19.70 -6.06 -11.52
N LEU A 128 20.23 -7.28 -11.55
CA LEU A 128 19.49 -8.48 -11.16
C LEU A 128 19.55 -8.74 -9.66
N ALA A 129 20.67 -8.41 -9.01
CA ALA A 129 20.81 -8.57 -7.56
C ALA A 129 21.90 -7.64 -7.00
N VAL A 130 21.73 -7.28 -5.71
CA VAL A 130 22.74 -6.59 -4.89
C VAL A 130 22.85 -7.31 -3.54
N ARG A 131 24.06 -7.43 -3.03
CA ARG A 131 24.41 -7.95 -1.70
C ARG A 131 25.43 -7.05 -1.05
N GLU A 132 25.32 -6.87 0.25
CA GLU A 132 26.26 -6.12 1.08
C GLU A 132 26.69 -7.01 2.23
N TYR A 133 27.98 -6.94 2.58
CA TYR A 133 28.57 -7.74 3.64
C TYR A 133 29.51 -6.87 4.48
N LEU A 134 29.12 -6.61 5.73
CA LEU A 134 29.93 -5.88 6.70
C LEU A 134 31.05 -6.79 7.23
N MET A 135 32.28 -6.30 7.18
CA MET A 135 33.47 -6.93 7.73
C MET A 135 33.94 -6.13 8.94
N ASP A 136 33.74 -6.68 10.13
CA ASP A 136 34.24 -6.13 11.40
C ASP A 136 35.52 -6.85 11.88
N GLU A 137 36.07 -6.44 13.03
CA GLU A 137 37.25 -7.09 13.62
C GLU A 137 37.02 -8.56 13.99
N HIS A 138 35.79 -8.94 14.34
CA HIS A 138 35.43 -10.33 14.70
C HIS A 138 35.38 -11.23 13.45
N PHE A 139 34.99 -10.68 12.31
CA PHE A 139 34.98 -11.38 11.03
C PHE A 139 36.40 -11.69 10.54
N LEU A 140 37.29 -10.69 10.60
CA LEU A 140 38.68 -10.83 10.15
C LEU A 140 39.56 -11.68 11.09
N SER A 141 39.21 -11.79 12.37
CA SER A 141 39.92 -12.62 13.36
C SER A 141 39.52 -14.10 13.31
N ASN A 142 38.26 -14.43 12.99
CA ASN A 142 37.73 -15.81 12.97
C ASN A 142 38.01 -16.59 11.67
N SER A 143 39.22 -16.47 11.12
CA SER A 143 39.77 -17.35 10.07
C SER A 143 38.99 -17.43 8.74
N SER A 144 38.02 -16.54 8.49
CA SER A 144 37.11 -16.61 7.34
C SER A 144 37.43 -15.53 6.31
N ARG A 145 38.56 -15.66 5.59
CA ARG A 145 39.04 -14.64 4.63
C ARG A 145 38.53 -14.81 3.20
N CYS A 146 37.33 -15.36 3.04
CA CYS A 146 36.72 -15.64 1.74
C CYS A 146 35.21 -15.43 1.77
N LEU A 147 34.66 -14.71 0.79
CA LEU A 147 33.22 -14.57 0.56
C LEU A 147 32.85 -15.19 -0.79
N SER A 148 31.90 -16.11 -0.80
CA SER A 148 31.36 -16.69 -2.05
C SER A 148 29.94 -16.20 -2.30
N PHE A 149 29.65 -15.81 -3.55
CA PHE A 149 28.36 -15.32 -4.02
C PHE A 149 27.85 -16.22 -5.15
N VAL A 150 26.61 -16.68 -5.04
CA VAL A 150 26.04 -17.68 -5.98
C VAL A 150 24.65 -17.23 -6.44
N TYR A 151 24.47 -17.11 -7.76
CA TYR A 151 23.21 -16.78 -8.41
C TYR A 151 22.68 -17.99 -9.20
N GLU A 152 21.47 -18.42 -8.86
CA GLU A 152 20.80 -19.55 -9.51
C GLU A 152 19.85 -19.06 -10.63
N ASP A 153 19.60 -19.89 -11.64
CA ASP A 153 18.75 -19.61 -12.81
C ASP A 153 19.22 -18.46 -13.74
N ALA A 154 20.51 -18.44 -14.10
CA ALA A 154 21.00 -17.54 -15.15
C ALA A 154 20.49 -17.96 -16.55
N SER A 155 19.77 -17.05 -17.23
CA SER A 155 19.33 -17.20 -18.61
C SER A 155 20.50 -16.98 -19.60
N PRO A 156 20.37 -17.31 -20.89
CA PRO A 156 21.41 -16.98 -21.88
C PRO A 156 21.60 -15.46 -22.01
N GLY A 157 22.86 -14.99 -22.04
CA GLY A 157 23.19 -13.57 -22.17
C GLY A 157 24.55 -13.18 -21.58
N MET A 158 24.89 -11.89 -21.66
CA MET A 158 26.06 -11.31 -20.99
C MET A 158 25.69 -10.84 -19.58
N TYR A 159 26.36 -11.39 -18.59
CA TYR A 159 26.27 -10.98 -17.20
C TYR A 159 27.51 -10.19 -16.79
N ALA A 160 27.36 -9.25 -15.86
CA ALA A 160 28.48 -8.54 -15.25
C ALA A 160 28.35 -8.58 -13.72
N PHE A 161 29.40 -9.06 -13.06
CA PHE A 161 29.58 -8.90 -11.62
C PHE A 161 30.39 -7.65 -11.35
N MET A 162 29.93 -6.82 -10.43
CA MET A 162 30.60 -5.62 -9.96
C MET A 162 30.80 -5.73 -8.45
N ALA A 163 32.03 -5.55 -7.99
CA ALA A 163 32.38 -5.51 -6.58
C ALA A 163 32.80 -4.08 -6.19
N LEU A 164 32.24 -3.59 -5.09
CA LEU A 164 32.61 -2.33 -4.46
C LEU A 164 33.11 -2.65 -3.05
N LEU A 165 34.22 -2.03 -2.67
CA LEU A 165 34.72 -2.03 -1.29
C LEU A 165 34.46 -0.64 -0.72
N HIS A 166 33.69 -0.57 0.35
CA HIS A 166 33.44 0.65 1.12
C HIS A 166 34.24 0.63 2.42
N ARG A 167 34.72 1.79 2.87
CA ARG A 167 35.21 2.04 4.23
C ARG A 167 34.14 2.77 5.01
N MET A 168 33.90 2.37 6.25
CA MET A 168 33.03 3.11 7.16
C MET A 168 33.86 4.11 7.98
N GLU A 169 33.48 5.38 7.92
CA GLU A 169 33.96 6.42 8.84
C GLU A 169 32.74 6.99 9.58
N GLY A 170 32.43 6.41 10.75
CA GLY A 170 31.18 6.68 11.47
C GLY A 170 29.97 6.08 10.74
N ASP A 171 28.95 6.89 10.48
CA ASP A 171 27.73 6.52 9.75
C ASP A 171 27.87 6.71 8.22
N GLU A 172 29.01 7.22 7.73
CA GLU A 172 29.24 7.44 6.28
C GLU A 172 30.05 6.29 5.65
N LEU A 173 29.67 5.93 4.41
CA LEU A 173 30.32 4.91 3.58
C LEU A 173 31.10 5.57 2.44
N GLU A 174 32.43 5.45 2.47
CA GLU A 174 33.32 5.88 1.39
C GLU A 174 33.65 4.70 0.47
N VAL A 175 33.39 4.81 -0.84
CA VAL A 175 33.86 3.78 -1.81
C VAL A 175 35.37 3.90 -1.98
N VAL A 176 36.11 2.92 -1.47
CA VAL A 176 37.60 2.89 -1.51
C VAL A 176 38.15 2.00 -2.62
N ALA A 177 37.34 1.11 -3.20
CA ALA A 177 37.67 0.41 -4.44
C ALA A 177 36.40 0.01 -5.21
N ILE A 178 36.50 -0.06 -6.54
CA ILE A 178 35.48 -0.64 -7.42
C ILE A 178 36.15 -1.43 -8.54
N GLY A 179 35.51 -2.52 -8.95
CA GLY A 179 35.88 -3.25 -10.16
C GLY A 179 34.73 -4.10 -10.65
N ASP A 180 34.75 -4.47 -11.92
CA ASP A 180 33.75 -5.33 -12.55
C ASP A 180 34.35 -6.31 -13.55
N HIS A 181 33.63 -7.39 -13.81
CA HIS A 181 33.96 -8.35 -14.85
C HIS A 181 32.72 -9.05 -15.42
N SER A 182 32.81 -9.50 -16.67
CA SER A 182 31.68 -10.09 -17.39
C SER A 182 31.85 -11.58 -17.72
N VAL A 183 30.74 -12.32 -17.76
CA VAL A 183 30.64 -13.74 -18.11
C VAL A 183 29.51 -13.91 -19.13
N ARG A 184 29.72 -14.75 -20.15
CA ARG A 184 28.69 -15.07 -21.15
C ARG A 184 28.05 -16.43 -20.85
N VAL A 185 26.73 -16.45 -20.75
CA VAL A 185 25.92 -17.69 -20.72
C VAL A 185 25.37 -17.92 -22.12
N VAL A 186 25.56 -19.10 -22.70
CA VAL A 186 25.14 -19.45 -24.07
C VAL A 186 24.17 -20.63 -24.10
N ASN A 187 23.18 -20.57 -24.98
CA ASN A 187 22.27 -21.68 -25.29
C ASN A 187 22.78 -22.45 -26.51
N ALA A 188 22.86 -23.78 -26.44
CA ALA A 188 23.52 -24.61 -27.45
C ALA A 188 22.61 -25.02 -28.64
N SER A 189 21.35 -24.55 -28.70
CA SER A 189 20.30 -25.14 -29.55
C SER A 189 19.50 -24.18 -30.44
N GLU A 190 19.87 -22.90 -30.53
CA GLU A 190 19.14 -21.89 -31.34
C GLU A 190 19.79 -21.59 -32.71
N PRO A 191 19.00 -21.15 -33.72
CA PRO A 191 19.53 -20.78 -35.03
C PRO A 191 20.34 -19.48 -34.99
N ALA A 192 21.48 -19.47 -35.70
CA ALA A 192 22.43 -18.37 -35.71
C ALA A 192 22.99 -18.09 -37.11
N MET A 193 23.34 -16.82 -37.37
CA MET A 193 24.07 -16.38 -38.55
C MET A 193 25.35 -15.68 -38.10
N VAL A 194 26.47 -15.96 -38.77
CA VAL A 194 27.78 -15.34 -38.51
C VAL A 194 28.40 -14.93 -39.83
N MET A 195 28.81 -13.67 -39.95
CA MET A 195 29.71 -13.24 -41.04
C MET A 195 31.14 -13.45 -40.55
N GLU A 196 31.85 -14.41 -41.15
CA GLU A 196 33.13 -14.90 -40.63
C GLU A 196 34.31 -14.01 -41.05
N HIS A 197 34.34 -13.62 -42.31
CA HIS A 197 35.34 -12.74 -42.90
C HIS A 197 34.81 -12.15 -44.22
N ALA A 198 35.45 -11.09 -44.70
CA ALA A 198 35.25 -10.55 -46.04
C ALA A 198 36.59 -10.50 -46.80
N THR A 199 36.58 -10.65 -48.10
CA THR A 199 37.72 -10.36 -48.99
C THR A 199 37.32 -9.27 -49.97
N LEU A 200 38.28 -8.42 -50.36
CA LEU A 200 38.05 -7.29 -51.26
C LEU A 200 39.07 -7.32 -52.40
N GLN A 201 38.60 -7.45 -53.64
CA GLN A 201 39.42 -7.40 -54.84
C GLN A 201 38.90 -6.30 -55.77
N GLU A 202 39.72 -5.26 -55.98
CA GLU A 202 39.40 -4.06 -56.76
C GLU A 202 38.09 -3.35 -56.33
N ARG A 203 36.95 -3.77 -56.88
CA ARG A 203 35.60 -3.25 -56.61
C ARG A 203 34.57 -4.35 -56.30
N GLU A 204 35.01 -5.59 -56.05
CA GLU A 204 34.16 -6.72 -55.67
C GLU A 204 34.53 -7.18 -54.25
N MET A 205 33.53 -7.23 -53.37
CA MET A 205 33.65 -7.70 -51.99
C MET A 205 32.95 -9.05 -51.86
N SER A 206 33.66 -10.08 -51.37
CA SER A 206 33.12 -11.40 -51.10
C SER A 206 33.03 -11.61 -49.59
N ILE A 207 31.85 -11.94 -49.06
CA ILE A 207 31.61 -12.09 -47.63
C ILE A 207 31.16 -13.51 -47.30
N SER A 208 31.88 -14.18 -46.40
CA SER A 208 31.59 -15.56 -46.02
C SER A 208 30.59 -15.59 -44.86
N ILE A 209 29.41 -16.18 -45.10
CA ILE A 209 28.27 -16.18 -44.18
C ILE A 209 27.92 -17.61 -43.78
N ARG A 210 28.07 -17.91 -42.49
CA ARG A 210 27.75 -19.20 -41.89
C ARG A 210 26.38 -19.16 -41.19
N LEU A 211 25.50 -20.08 -41.57
CA LEU A 211 24.18 -20.31 -40.97
C LEU A 211 24.21 -21.60 -40.16
N ARG A 212 23.62 -21.58 -38.97
CA ARG A 212 23.48 -22.72 -38.06
C ARG A 212 22.05 -22.84 -37.54
N GLY A 213 21.59 -24.05 -37.25
CA GLY A 213 20.29 -24.33 -36.63
C GLY A 213 19.07 -24.06 -37.52
N MET A 214 19.26 -23.77 -38.80
CA MET A 214 18.19 -23.55 -39.78
C MET A 214 18.07 -24.78 -40.67
N THR A 215 16.93 -25.48 -40.70
CA THR A 215 16.74 -26.67 -41.56
C THR A 215 15.38 -26.65 -42.24
N GLY A 216 15.37 -26.96 -43.55
CA GLY A 216 14.16 -27.10 -44.35
C GLY A 216 13.50 -25.78 -44.78
N GLY A 217 13.71 -25.38 -46.03
CA GLY A 217 13.05 -24.22 -46.63
C GLY A 217 13.89 -23.57 -47.74
N ASN A 218 13.23 -22.74 -48.55
CA ASN A 218 13.91 -21.76 -49.40
C ASN A 218 14.11 -20.49 -48.56
N LEU A 219 15.35 -20.06 -48.37
CA LEU A 219 15.68 -18.85 -47.61
C LEU A 219 16.14 -17.76 -48.56
N LEU A 220 15.66 -16.52 -48.37
CA LEU A 220 16.18 -15.34 -49.04
C LEU A 220 17.24 -14.70 -48.14
N LEU A 221 18.51 -14.75 -48.57
CA LEU A 221 19.61 -13.99 -47.99
C LEU A 221 19.75 -12.67 -48.76
N VAL A 222 19.63 -11.56 -48.05
CA VAL A 222 19.86 -10.20 -48.57
C VAL A 222 21.10 -9.64 -47.89
N LEU A 223 22.11 -9.27 -48.69
CA LEU A 223 23.30 -8.58 -48.22
C LEU A 223 23.25 -7.13 -48.72
N VAL A 224 23.51 -6.17 -47.82
CA VAL A 224 23.65 -4.74 -48.16
C VAL A 224 24.98 -4.25 -47.62
N VAL A 225 25.75 -3.58 -48.47
CA VAL A 225 27.03 -2.93 -48.13
C VAL A 225 26.89 -1.45 -48.39
N THR A 226 27.03 -0.64 -47.34
CA THR A 226 26.95 0.83 -47.37
C THR A 226 28.33 1.41 -47.08
N GLU A 227 28.87 2.27 -47.95
CA GLU A 227 30.08 3.03 -47.61
C GLU A 227 29.69 4.20 -46.69
N VAL A 228 30.45 4.38 -45.61
CA VAL A 228 30.00 5.15 -44.43
C VAL A 228 29.98 6.66 -44.66
N ASN A 229 30.82 7.18 -45.56
CA ASN A 229 31.02 8.61 -45.77
C ASN A 229 30.15 9.17 -46.90
N SER A 230 30.01 8.39 -47.98
CA SER A 230 29.22 8.71 -49.16
C SER A 230 27.76 8.23 -49.07
N LEU A 231 27.49 7.25 -48.19
CA LEU A 231 26.22 6.52 -48.09
C LEU A 231 25.83 5.78 -49.39
N GLU A 232 26.76 5.58 -50.33
CA GLU A 232 26.51 4.72 -51.49
C GLU A 232 26.27 3.28 -51.04
N GLN A 233 25.29 2.62 -51.66
CA GLN A 233 24.86 1.27 -51.30
C GLN A 233 24.92 0.32 -52.49
N SER A 234 25.49 -0.85 -52.24
CA SER A 234 25.34 -2.03 -53.09
C SER A 234 24.59 -3.12 -52.33
N ARG A 235 23.87 -3.97 -53.07
CA ARG A 235 23.10 -5.07 -52.48
C ARG A 235 23.16 -6.30 -53.37
N GLU A 236 23.17 -7.46 -52.75
CA GLU A 236 23.06 -8.77 -53.41
C GLU A 236 21.94 -9.59 -52.75
N MET A 237 21.28 -10.44 -53.53
CA MET A 237 20.16 -11.26 -53.05
C MET A 237 20.27 -12.69 -53.58
N LEU A 238 20.30 -13.66 -52.67
CA LEU A 238 20.48 -15.08 -52.96
C LEU A 238 19.34 -15.90 -52.36
N VAL A 239 18.86 -16.88 -53.12
CA VAL A 239 17.92 -17.90 -52.62
C VAL A 239 18.71 -19.16 -52.26
N LEU A 240 18.76 -19.50 -50.98
CA LEU A 240 19.49 -20.64 -50.44
C LEU A 240 18.53 -21.80 -50.14
N HIS A 241 19.00 -23.02 -50.36
CA HIS A 241 18.26 -24.24 -50.05
C HIS A 241 19.03 -25.06 -49.01
N MET A 242 18.56 -25.08 -47.77
CA MET A 242 19.32 -25.64 -46.64
C MET A 242 19.00 -27.12 -46.38
N ASN A 243 19.94 -27.98 -46.78
CA ASN A 243 19.88 -29.44 -46.64
C ASN A 243 20.56 -29.97 -45.35
N SER A 244 21.21 -29.09 -44.58
CA SER A 244 22.01 -29.42 -43.38
C SER A 244 21.79 -28.38 -42.28
N SER A 245 22.03 -28.75 -41.03
CA SER A 245 21.91 -27.86 -39.86
C SER A 245 23.01 -26.80 -39.74
N GLU A 246 24.05 -26.88 -40.57
CA GLU A 246 25.09 -25.88 -40.75
C GLU A 246 25.37 -25.73 -42.25
N HIS A 247 25.52 -24.49 -42.73
CA HIS A 247 25.79 -24.16 -44.13
C HIS A 247 26.63 -22.87 -44.20
N VAL A 248 27.57 -22.81 -45.15
CA VAL A 248 28.40 -21.63 -45.39
C VAL A 248 28.16 -21.18 -46.82
N GLN A 249 27.89 -19.90 -47.00
CA GLN A 249 27.65 -19.26 -48.30
C GLN A 249 28.54 -18.02 -48.43
N ASP A 250 29.37 -18.00 -49.47
CA ASP A 250 30.09 -16.79 -49.86
C ASP A 250 29.19 -15.93 -50.76
N VAL A 251 29.03 -14.65 -50.42
CA VAL A 251 28.20 -13.69 -51.15
C VAL A 251 29.09 -12.60 -51.74
N ARG A 252 29.05 -12.42 -53.06
CA ARG A 252 29.78 -11.36 -53.75
C ARG A 252 28.89 -10.17 -54.04
N VAL A 253 29.40 -8.98 -53.80
CA VAL A 253 28.69 -7.72 -54.00
C VAL A 253 29.68 -6.63 -54.43
N SER A 254 29.26 -5.71 -55.30
CA SER A 254 30.10 -4.58 -55.68
C SER A 254 30.39 -3.67 -54.48
N ALA A 255 31.65 -3.36 -54.21
CA ALA A 255 32.00 -2.37 -53.19
C ALA A 255 31.83 -0.95 -53.76
N PRO A 256 31.04 -0.06 -53.13
CA PRO A 256 31.06 1.36 -53.45
C PRO A 256 32.45 1.98 -53.20
N GLY A 257 32.72 3.18 -53.71
CA GLY A 257 34.07 3.74 -53.63
C GLY A 257 34.42 4.35 -52.27
N GLY A 258 35.07 3.59 -51.37
CA GLY A 258 35.60 4.15 -50.12
C GLY A 258 36.47 3.23 -49.27
N SER A 259 36.58 3.51 -47.98
CA SER A 259 37.49 2.82 -47.05
C SER A 259 36.84 2.30 -45.76
N GLU A 260 35.59 2.70 -45.48
CA GLU A 260 34.81 2.25 -44.32
C GLU A 260 33.42 1.82 -44.78
N TYR A 261 33.03 0.60 -44.41
CA TYR A 261 31.81 -0.05 -44.88
C TYR A 261 31.00 -0.60 -43.72
N LEU A 262 29.70 -0.35 -43.78
CA LEU A 262 28.70 -1.00 -42.96
C LEU A 262 28.05 -2.14 -43.75
N ILE A 263 28.12 -3.34 -43.20
CA ILE A 263 27.65 -4.58 -43.84
C ILE A 263 26.45 -5.09 -43.05
N LEU A 264 25.33 -5.33 -43.73
CA LEU A 264 24.09 -5.85 -43.17
C LEU A 264 23.67 -7.11 -43.93
N ALA A 265 23.65 -8.25 -43.26
CA ALA A 265 23.12 -9.51 -43.79
C ALA A 265 21.77 -9.82 -43.13
N THR A 266 20.75 -10.16 -43.91
CA THR A 266 19.40 -10.50 -43.44
C THR A 266 18.94 -11.78 -44.10
N VAL A 267 18.46 -12.75 -43.31
CA VAL A 267 17.89 -14.01 -43.81
C VAL A 267 16.40 -14.05 -43.49
N SER A 268 15.60 -14.30 -44.51
CA SER A 268 14.14 -14.43 -44.47
C SER A 268 13.69 -15.76 -45.06
N GLU A 269 12.50 -16.25 -44.73
CA GLU A 269 11.95 -17.48 -45.30
C GLU A 269 10.98 -17.19 -46.45
N LEU A 270 11.14 -17.90 -47.57
CA LEU A 270 10.27 -17.78 -48.74
C LEU A 270 9.15 -18.82 -48.67
N GLU A 271 8.01 -18.42 -48.13
CA GLU A 271 6.79 -19.22 -48.21
C GLU A 271 6.26 -19.28 -49.64
N ASN A 272 5.81 -20.47 -50.07
CA ASN A 272 5.37 -20.72 -51.45
C ASN A 272 3.93 -20.23 -51.73
N ARG A 273 3.53 -19.07 -51.17
CA ARG A 273 2.19 -18.48 -51.26
C ARG A 273 2.28 -17.06 -51.84
N ALA A 274 1.50 -16.79 -52.88
CA ALA A 274 1.62 -15.60 -53.71
C ALA A 274 1.24 -14.24 -53.06
N ASN A 275 1.11 -14.15 -51.72
CA ASN A 275 0.70 -12.95 -50.98
C ASN A 275 1.15 -12.96 -49.48
N SER A 276 2.28 -13.58 -49.12
CA SER A 276 2.85 -13.45 -47.77
C SER A 276 3.97 -12.40 -47.70
N SER A 277 4.05 -11.68 -46.57
CA SER A 277 5.09 -10.67 -46.33
C SER A 277 6.40 -11.33 -45.90
N ILE A 278 7.50 -11.03 -46.59
CA ILE A 278 8.83 -11.54 -46.27
C ILE A 278 9.30 -10.94 -44.95
N ALA A 279 9.26 -11.73 -43.87
CA ALA A 279 9.76 -11.35 -42.55
C ALA A 279 11.18 -11.90 -42.32
N ALA A 280 12.06 -11.06 -41.79
CA ALA A 280 13.42 -11.45 -41.42
C ALA A 280 13.40 -12.41 -40.22
N LYS A 281 14.05 -13.58 -40.37
CA LYS A 281 14.30 -14.53 -39.27
C LYS A 281 15.57 -14.16 -38.50
N LEU A 282 16.62 -13.73 -39.20
CA LEU A 282 17.92 -13.35 -38.62
C LEU A 282 18.48 -12.13 -39.33
N THR A 283 19.14 -11.25 -38.58
CA THR A 283 19.84 -10.08 -39.10
C THR A 283 21.17 -9.92 -38.36
N VAL A 284 22.26 -9.73 -39.11
CA VAL A 284 23.62 -9.51 -38.56
C VAL A 284 24.19 -8.26 -39.21
N ARG A 285 24.85 -7.43 -38.39
CA ARG A 285 25.49 -6.17 -38.79
C ARG A 285 26.98 -6.25 -38.42
N LYS A 286 27.86 -5.80 -39.32
CA LYS A 286 29.31 -5.73 -39.11
C LYS A 286 29.87 -4.44 -39.68
N PHE A 287 31.00 -4.00 -39.13
CA PHE A 287 31.79 -2.88 -39.62
C PHE A 287 33.10 -3.39 -40.25
N LEU A 288 33.52 -2.76 -41.35
CA LEU A 288 34.75 -3.10 -42.07
C LEU A 288 35.52 -1.82 -42.42
N LYS A 289 36.78 -1.74 -41.98
CA LYS A 289 37.72 -0.69 -42.36
C LYS A 289 38.85 -1.25 -43.22
N VAL A 290 38.89 -0.89 -44.50
CA VAL A 290 39.81 -1.44 -45.51
C VAL A 290 41.28 -1.15 -45.18
N SER A 291 41.58 -0.07 -44.45
CA SER A 291 42.95 0.24 -44.00
C SER A 291 43.55 -0.77 -43.02
N ARG A 292 42.81 -1.81 -42.62
CA ARG A 292 43.26 -2.95 -41.79
C ARG A 292 43.25 -4.30 -42.54
N CYS A 293 43.01 -4.32 -43.86
CA CYS A 293 42.83 -5.55 -44.63
C CYS A 293 44.01 -5.88 -45.56
N ASN A 294 44.58 -7.08 -45.42
CA ASN A 294 45.59 -7.66 -46.31
C ASN A 294 45.03 -8.99 -46.86
N GLU A 295 44.29 -8.92 -47.97
CA GLU A 295 43.55 -10.02 -48.64
C GLU A 295 42.32 -10.56 -47.89
N ILE A 296 42.43 -10.90 -46.59
CA ILE A 296 41.30 -11.28 -45.75
C ILE A 296 41.05 -10.19 -44.70
N CYS A 297 39.84 -9.64 -44.70
CA CYS A 297 39.41 -8.55 -43.85
C CYS A 297 38.64 -9.07 -42.63
N VAL A 298 39.04 -8.62 -41.45
CA VAL A 298 38.34 -8.90 -40.18
C VAL A 298 37.10 -8.01 -40.07
N LEU A 299 35.97 -8.61 -39.68
CA LEU A 299 34.69 -7.93 -39.52
C LEU A 299 34.45 -7.58 -38.05
N GLU A 300 34.53 -6.30 -37.72
CA GLU A 300 34.38 -5.77 -36.36
C GLU A 300 32.90 -5.72 -35.96
N ASP A 301 32.59 -6.10 -34.71
CA ASP A 301 31.28 -5.85 -34.09
C ASP A 301 31.16 -4.37 -33.71
N ASP A 302 29.93 -3.85 -33.75
CA ASP A 302 29.66 -2.41 -33.84
C ASP A 302 30.21 -1.57 -32.67
N PHE A 303 30.77 -0.41 -33.01
CA PHE A 303 31.40 0.62 -32.17
C PHE A 303 31.76 0.27 -30.71
N SER A 304 32.95 -0.30 -30.51
CA SER A 304 33.76 0.02 -29.33
C SER A 304 35.26 0.11 -29.65
N ARG A 305 35.88 1.26 -29.28
CA ARG A 305 37.33 1.61 -29.35
C ARG A 305 37.94 2.09 -30.69
N SER A 306 37.96 3.42 -30.82
CA SER A 306 39.16 4.27 -31.05
C SER A 306 40.04 4.07 -32.31
N GLN A 307 40.25 5.17 -33.05
CA GLN A 307 41.50 5.43 -33.77
C GLN A 307 42.00 6.86 -33.51
N ARG A 308 43.33 6.98 -33.36
CA ARG A 308 44.09 8.22 -33.18
C ARG A 308 45.03 8.42 -34.39
N LEU A 309 45.34 9.70 -34.68
CA LEU A 309 46.50 10.20 -35.48
C LEU A 309 46.43 10.04 -37.02
N PRO A 310 47.17 10.86 -37.81
CA PRO A 310 48.17 11.87 -37.42
C PRO A 310 47.87 13.31 -37.91
N ALA A 311 48.68 14.28 -37.47
CA ALA A 311 48.63 15.67 -37.93
C ALA A 311 49.57 15.91 -39.13
N GLU A 312 49.16 16.76 -40.09
CA GLU A 312 49.98 17.92 -40.51
C GLU A 312 49.31 18.89 -41.53
N ARG A 313 49.68 20.18 -41.38
CA ARG A 313 49.79 21.27 -42.39
C ARG A 313 48.56 22.04 -42.95
N ARG A 314 48.46 23.27 -42.43
CA ARG A 314 48.46 24.59 -43.14
C ARG A 314 47.31 24.89 -44.12
N SER A 315 46.52 25.95 -43.84
CA SER A 315 46.82 27.32 -44.33
C SER A 315 45.75 28.35 -43.93
N ALA A 316 46.20 29.57 -43.63
CA ALA A 316 45.44 30.73 -43.17
C ALA A 316 44.35 31.28 -44.12
N LYS A 317 43.32 31.92 -43.51
CA LYS A 317 42.96 33.35 -43.65
C LYS A 317 41.86 33.72 -42.63
N GLU A 318 42.15 34.57 -41.65
CA GLU A 318 41.92 36.03 -41.68
C GLU A 318 40.43 36.46 -41.71
N ALA A 319 39.92 36.87 -40.55
CA ALA A 319 39.34 38.21 -40.36
C ALA A 319 39.32 38.57 -38.86
N SER A 320 39.84 39.74 -38.53
CA SER A 320 40.00 40.24 -37.16
C SER A 320 38.81 41.09 -36.70
N PHE A 321 38.53 41.11 -35.39
CA PHE A 321 38.18 42.35 -34.68
C PHE A 321 38.57 42.24 -33.19
N VAL A 322 39.00 43.37 -32.60
CA VAL A 322 39.82 43.38 -31.38
C VAL A 322 39.13 44.10 -30.20
N ARG A 323 39.11 43.41 -29.05
CA ARG A 323 38.99 43.87 -27.65
C ARG A 323 37.81 44.76 -27.21
N SER A 324 37.19 44.32 -26.11
CA SER A 324 37.27 45.07 -24.84
C SER A 324 37.53 44.10 -23.69
N ASP A 325 38.53 44.38 -22.85
CA ASP A 325 38.91 43.50 -21.74
C ASP A 325 37.86 43.55 -20.61
N SER A 326 37.12 42.44 -20.46
CA SER A 326 36.34 42.13 -19.26
C SER A 326 36.99 40.93 -18.58
N VAL A 327 37.12 40.97 -17.25
CA VAL A 327 37.60 39.83 -16.46
C VAL A 327 36.54 38.73 -16.47
N LYS A 328 36.47 37.99 -17.56
CA LYS A 328 35.70 36.75 -17.66
C LYS A 328 36.40 35.70 -16.82
N LEU A 329 35.77 35.31 -15.71
CA LEU A 329 35.99 34.02 -15.07
C LEU A 329 35.79 32.93 -16.14
N ARG A 330 36.88 32.46 -16.74
CA ARG A 330 36.86 31.34 -17.69
C ARG A 330 36.68 30.07 -16.87
N TYR A 331 35.44 29.61 -16.78
CA TYR A 331 35.17 28.23 -16.39
C TYR A 331 35.98 27.29 -17.29
N ARG A 332 36.51 26.22 -16.70
CA ARG A 332 37.29 25.20 -17.44
C ARG A 332 36.37 24.06 -17.88
N PRO A 333 36.72 23.33 -18.95
CA PRO A 333 36.06 22.06 -19.25
C PRO A 333 36.35 21.05 -18.14
N HIS A 334 35.45 20.09 -18.00
CA HIS A 334 35.59 18.96 -17.10
C HIS A 334 36.72 18.02 -17.57
N PRO A 335 37.61 17.52 -16.69
CA PRO A 335 38.67 16.60 -17.09
C PRO A 335 38.12 15.23 -17.49
N GLU A 336 38.56 14.70 -18.64
CA GLU A 336 38.13 13.38 -19.18
C GLU A 336 38.39 12.20 -18.20
N GLU A 337 39.36 12.34 -17.30
CA GLU A 337 39.75 11.31 -16.34
C GLU A 337 38.87 11.27 -15.07
N VAL A 338 38.00 12.27 -14.86
CA VAL A 338 37.16 12.38 -13.66
C VAL A 338 35.74 11.91 -13.96
N LEU A 339 35.30 10.83 -13.32
CA LEU A 339 33.95 10.30 -13.50
C LEU A 339 32.91 11.12 -12.72
N CYS A 340 31.83 11.50 -13.40
CA CYS A 340 30.64 12.09 -12.78
C CYS A 340 29.53 11.05 -12.55
N ASN A 341 28.68 11.29 -11.56
CA ASN A 341 27.49 10.47 -11.30
C ASN A 341 26.29 11.34 -10.89
N LEU A 342 25.07 10.82 -11.07
CA LEU A 342 23.81 11.48 -10.73
C LEU A 342 23.01 10.65 -9.73
N VAL A 343 22.69 11.25 -8.59
CA VAL A 343 21.74 10.73 -7.59
C VAL A 343 20.50 11.60 -7.60
N MET A 344 19.32 10.98 -7.57
CA MET A 344 18.06 11.70 -7.37
C MET A 344 17.38 11.30 -6.05
N SER A 345 16.88 12.30 -5.33
CA SER A 345 15.73 12.18 -4.44
C SER A 345 14.53 12.99 -4.97
N PRO A 346 13.33 12.41 -5.12
CA PRO A 346 12.11 13.20 -5.08
C PRO A 346 11.98 13.78 -3.66
N GLY A 347 11.46 14.99 -3.50
CA GLY A 347 11.30 15.64 -2.19
C GLY A 347 10.22 15.04 -1.29
N THR A 348 9.66 13.90 -1.69
CA THR A 348 8.58 13.13 -1.04
C THR A 348 8.72 11.67 -1.43
N ASP A 349 8.56 10.73 -0.50
CA ASP A 349 8.74 9.29 -0.76
C ASP A 349 7.72 8.70 -1.76
N HIS A 350 6.57 9.37 -1.90
CA HIS A 350 5.50 8.98 -2.82
C HIS A 350 4.98 10.17 -3.61
N LEU A 351 4.80 9.98 -4.93
CA LEU A 351 4.26 10.99 -5.83
C LEU A 351 2.77 10.74 -6.06
N VAL A 352 1.96 11.80 -6.14
CA VAL A 352 0.51 11.73 -6.36
C VAL A 352 0.15 12.43 -7.68
N ALA A 353 -0.58 11.75 -8.55
CA ALA A 353 -0.95 12.27 -9.87
C ALA A 353 -1.80 13.54 -9.73
N GLY A 354 -1.42 14.60 -10.45
CA GLY A 354 -2.05 15.92 -10.35
C GLY A 354 -1.43 16.86 -9.30
N VAL A 355 -0.47 16.41 -8.49
CA VAL A 355 0.14 17.22 -7.40
C VAL A 355 1.56 17.66 -7.80
N PRO A 356 1.92 18.95 -7.63
CA PRO A 356 3.29 19.44 -7.85
C PRO A 356 4.27 18.88 -6.82
N PHE A 357 5.52 18.68 -7.20
CA PHE A 357 6.57 18.18 -6.31
C PHE A 357 7.95 18.73 -6.69
N LYS A 358 8.89 18.69 -5.74
CA LYS A 358 10.29 19.04 -6.00
C LYS A 358 11.10 17.79 -6.34
N ALA A 359 11.89 17.85 -7.40
CA ALA A 359 12.90 16.84 -7.72
C ALA A 359 14.29 17.39 -7.44
N SER A 360 15.11 16.67 -6.67
CA SER A 360 16.47 17.07 -6.33
C SER A 360 17.47 16.16 -7.03
N ILE A 361 18.32 16.74 -7.89
CA ILE A 361 19.39 16.04 -8.59
C ILE A 361 20.72 16.45 -7.97
N LYS A 362 21.38 15.49 -7.29
CA LYS A 362 22.72 15.61 -6.73
C LYS A 362 23.72 15.02 -7.73
N ALA A 363 24.50 15.87 -8.37
CA ALA A 363 25.63 15.49 -9.19
C ALA A 363 26.89 15.35 -8.31
N ILE A 364 27.67 14.30 -8.54
CA ILE A 364 28.87 13.92 -7.76
C ILE A 364 30.04 13.75 -8.75
N GLY A 365 31.26 14.06 -8.33
CA GLY A 365 32.46 14.04 -9.19
C GLY A 365 32.73 15.37 -9.89
N LEU A 366 32.08 16.47 -9.46
CA LEU A 366 32.26 17.78 -10.06
C LEU A 366 33.60 18.42 -9.66
N VAL A 367 34.17 19.24 -10.55
CA VAL A 367 35.50 19.84 -10.39
C VAL A 367 35.39 21.35 -10.15
N PRO A 368 36.04 21.90 -9.10
CA PRO A 368 36.05 23.34 -8.82
C PRO A 368 36.52 24.18 -10.01
N GLY A 369 35.81 25.26 -10.30
CA GLY A 369 36.06 26.13 -11.44
C GLY A 369 35.47 25.64 -12.77
N CYS A 370 34.77 24.50 -12.78
CA CYS A 370 33.95 24.05 -13.91
C CYS A 370 32.49 24.50 -13.75
N ARG A 371 31.72 24.46 -14.84
CA ARG A 371 30.30 24.79 -14.88
C ARG A 371 29.55 23.67 -15.60
N TYR A 372 28.38 23.33 -15.11
CA TYR A 372 27.61 22.18 -15.58
C TYR A 372 26.17 22.54 -15.87
N ARG A 373 25.54 21.82 -16.81
CA ARG A 373 24.09 21.87 -17.06
C ARG A 373 23.47 20.52 -16.68
N VAL A 374 22.40 20.54 -15.91
CA VAL A 374 21.60 19.36 -15.56
C VAL A 374 20.24 19.50 -16.25
N HIS A 375 19.88 18.56 -17.11
CA HIS A 375 18.52 18.48 -17.67
C HIS A 375 17.74 17.42 -16.92
N LEU A 376 16.51 17.76 -16.54
CA LEU A 376 15.51 16.83 -16.02
C LEU A 376 14.36 16.72 -17.02
N THR A 377 14.08 15.51 -17.49
CA THR A 377 13.02 15.22 -18.48
C THR A 377 12.13 14.10 -17.97
N PHE A 378 10.81 14.25 -18.04
CA PHE A 378 9.87 13.15 -17.87
C PHE A 378 9.28 12.78 -19.24
N ARG A 379 9.24 11.49 -19.57
CA ARG A 379 8.71 10.95 -20.83
C ARG A 379 7.64 9.89 -20.55
N HIS A 380 6.58 9.84 -21.34
CA HIS A 380 5.63 8.73 -21.30
C HIS A 380 6.34 7.42 -21.67
N LYS A 381 6.22 6.35 -20.87
CA LYS A 381 6.96 5.09 -21.07
C LYS A 381 6.77 4.46 -22.46
N GLU A 382 5.52 4.33 -22.91
CA GLU A 382 5.21 3.69 -24.20
C GLU A 382 5.34 4.66 -25.38
N LYS A 383 4.66 5.82 -25.31
CA LYS A 383 4.60 6.82 -26.40
C LYS A 383 5.88 7.64 -26.58
N GLN A 384 6.83 7.58 -25.63
CA GLN A 384 8.08 8.37 -25.56
C GLN A 384 7.94 9.91 -25.59
N VAL A 385 6.71 10.43 -25.59
CA VAL A 385 6.40 11.88 -25.55
C VAL A 385 6.96 12.52 -24.29
N ILE A 386 7.66 13.64 -24.44
CA ILE A 386 8.14 14.46 -23.32
C ILE A 386 6.94 15.16 -22.66
N LEU A 387 6.77 14.93 -21.37
CA LEU A 387 5.70 15.48 -20.53
C LEU A 387 6.17 16.69 -19.70
N PHE A 388 7.48 16.74 -19.41
CA PHE A 388 8.14 17.86 -18.74
C PHE A 388 9.62 17.87 -19.13
N HIS A 389 10.18 19.06 -19.28
CA HIS A 389 11.62 19.28 -19.43
C HIS A 389 12.02 20.58 -18.74
N GLN A 390 13.08 20.55 -17.94
CA GLN A 390 13.70 21.74 -17.37
C GLN A 390 15.22 21.53 -17.27
N ALA A 391 15.99 22.60 -17.48
CA ALA A 391 17.43 22.60 -17.27
C ALA A 391 17.80 23.53 -16.12
N GLY A 392 18.76 23.08 -15.30
CA GLY A 392 19.39 23.87 -14.24
C GLY A 392 20.91 23.92 -14.43
N VAL A 393 21.56 24.83 -13.73
CA VAL A 393 23.01 25.06 -13.85
C VAL A 393 23.67 24.93 -12.49
N VAL A 394 24.76 24.18 -12.44
CA VAL A 394 25.66 24.12 -11.28
C VAL A 394 26.94 24.88 -11.63
N VAL A 395 27.39 25.71 -10.70
CA VAL A 395 28.75 26.26 -10.69
C VAL A 395 29.40 25.74 -9.41
N VAL A 396 30.53 25.05 -9.54
CA VAL A 396 31.32 24.63 -8.37
C VAL A 396 32.38 25.67 -8.13
N ASP A 397 32.12 26.59 -7.21
CA ASP A 397 33.21 27.33 -6.58
C ASP A 397 33.93 26.41 -5.57
N GLY A 398 35.16 26.75 -5.22
CA GLY A 398 36.00 25.92 -4.34
C GLY A 398 35.53 25.84 -2.88
N SER A 399 34.35 26.36 -2.52
CA SER A 399 33.75 26.21 -1.19
C SER A 399 32.73 25.06 -1.14
N THR A 400 32.04 24.80 -2.26
CA THR A 400 31.32 23.55 -2.46
C THR A 400 32.29 22.43 -2.84
N GLY A 401 32.16 21.25 -2.23
CA GLY A 401 32.99 20.08 -2.57
C GLY A 401 32.73 19.56 -3.99
N SER A 402 33.15 18.32 -4.29
CA SER A 402 32.95 17.67 -5.61
C SER A 402 31.49 17.28 -5.91
N VAL A 403 30.53 18.02 -5.35
CA VAL A 403 29.10 17.74 -5.30
C VAL A 403 28.33 19.01 -5.59
N GLY A 404 27.36 18.93 -6.50
CA GLY A 404 26.40 19.99 -6.79
C GLY A 404 24.96 19.49 -6.71
N VAL A 405 24.04 20.31 -6.22
CA VAL A 405 22.62 19.96 -6.12
C VAL A 405 21.78 20.95 -6.91
N VAL A 406 20.89 20.43 -7.76
CA VAL A 406 19.88 21.22 -8.49
C VAL A 406 18.50 20.77 -8.05
N HIS A 407 17.66 21.73 -7.69
CA HIS A 407 16.24 21.49 -7.40
C HIS A 407 15.39 21.95 -8.58
N PHE A 408 14.41 21.13 -8.96
CA PHE A 408 13.45 21.38 -10.02
C PHE A 408 12.03 21.36 -9.45
N ASP A 409 11.25 22.40 -9.75
CA ASP A 409 9.82 22.47 -9.39
C ASP A 409 9.00 21.81 -10.51
N VAL A 410 8.56 20.57 -10.28
CA VAL A 410 7.75 19.80 -11.23
C VAL A 410 6.27 20.13 -10.98
N PRO A 411 5.52 20.67 -11.96
CA PRO A 411 4.19 21.26 -11.73
C PRO A 411 3.09 20.22 -11.46
N SER A 412 3.31 18.96 -11.79
CA SER A 412 2.40 17.84 -11.52
C SER A 412 3.12 16.51 -11.74
N ALA A 413 2.86 15.50 -10.90
CA ALA A 413 3.09 14.12 -11.31
C ALA A 413 1.98 13.62 -12.25
N TRP A 414 2.26 12.60 -13.07
CA TRP A 414 1.32 12.07 -14.06
C TRP A 414 0.71 10.74 -13.61
N SER A 415 -0.51 10.46 -14.08
CA SER A 415 -1.25 9.22 -13.79
C SER A 415 -0.67 7.97 -14.46
N GLU A 416 0.14 8.12 -15.51
CA GLU A 416 0.69 7.01 -16.29
C GLU A 416 2.10 6.63 -15.80
N GLN A 417 2.63 5.47 -16.24
CA GLN A 417 4.05 5.16 -16.02
C GLN A 417 4.91 6.09 -16.88
N VAL A 418 5.75 6.89 -16.22
CA VAL A 418 6.68 7.81 -16.87
C VAL A 418 8.12 7.35 -16.64
N VAL A 419 8.96 7.55 -17.65
CA VAL A 419 10.41 7.39 -17.55
C VAL A 419 10.99 8.77 -17.32
N MET A 420 11.59 8.96 -16.17
CA MET A 420 12.31 10.18 -15.84
C MET A 420 13.79 9.99 -16.20
N VAL A 421 14.34 10.97 -16.90
CA VAL A 421 15.71 11.02 -17.41
C VAL A 421 16.38 12.28 -16.91
N SER A 422 17.52 12.12 -16.24
CA SER A 422 18.40 13.22 -15.84
C SER A 422 19.73 13.09 -16.58
N VAL A 423 20.21 14.18 -17.17
CA VAL A 423 21.48 14.22 -17.93
C VAL A 423 22.34 15.37 -17.44
N LEU A 424 23.62 15.11 -17.21
CA LEU A 424 24.63 16.09 -16.83
C LEU A 424 25.53 16.36 -18.05
N TYR A 425 25.65 17.63 -18.42
CA TYR A 425 26.57 18.09 -19.46
C TYR A 425 27.63 19.02 -18.89
N ASP A 426 28.82 19.00 -19.48
CA ASP A 426 29.79 20.09 -19.37
C ASP A 426 29.21 21.34 -20.06
N TYR A 427 29.18 22.47 -19.35
CA TYR A 427 28.71 23.75 -19.88
C TYR A 427 29.74 24.42 -20.82
N PHE A 428 30.95 23.86 -20.97
CA PHE A 428 32.04 24.50 -21.70
C PHE A 428 31.83 24.57 -23.23
N ALA A 429 31.09 23.64 -23.84
CA ALA A 429 30.76 23.71 -25.27
C ALA A 429 29.57 24.64 -25.56
N GLU A 430 29.57 25.27 -26.74
CA GLU A 430 28.45 26.10 -27.19
C GLU A 430 27.18 25.28 -27.51
N HIS A 431 27.31 23.97 -27.70
CA HIS A 431 26.24 23.04 -28.06
C HIS A 431 26.30 21.77 -27.20
N GLU A 432 25.13 21.25 -26.82
CA GLU A 432 24.99 19.94 -26.18
C GLU A 432 25.21 18.83 -27.23
N SER A 433 26.16 17.92 -26.95
CA SER A 433 26.50 16.78 -27.81
C SER A 433 26.90 15.58 -26.95
N ASP A 434 27.07 14.41 -27.56
CA ASP A 434 27.55 13.21 -26.86
C ASP A 434 28.95 13.45 -26.25
N ASP A 435 29.79 14.28 -26.88
CA ASP A 435 31.13 14.65 -26.39
C ASP A 435 31.12 15.53 -25.12
N THR A 436 29.97 16.11 -24.76
CA THR A 436 29.81 16.89 -23.52
C THR A 436 28.96 16.21 -22.46
N LEU A 437 28.46 14.99 -22.72
CA LEU A 437 27.69 14.22 -21.76
C LEU A 437 28.61 13.60 -20.70
N LEU A 438 28.41 13.97 -19.43
CA LEU A 438 29.23 13.54 -18.30
C LEU A 438 28.58 12.44 -17.45
N ALA A 439 27.25 12.46 -17.34
CA ALA A 439 26.50 11.43 -16.60
C ALA A 439 25.03 11.36 -17.04
N TYR A 440 24.44 10.17 -16.91
CA TYR A 440 23.05 9.89 -17.30
C TYR A 440 22.37 9.01 -16.25
N LEU A 441 21.17 9.38 -15.83
CA LEU A 441 20.31 8.61 -14.92
C LEU A 441 18.92 8.45 -15.54
N SER A 442 18.41 7.22 -15.60
CA SER A 442 17.03 6.94 -15.97
C SER A 442 16.33 6.15 -14.86
N ARG A 443 15.13 6.56 -14.47
CA ARG A 443 14.28 5.87 -13.48
C ARG A 443 12.84 5.81 -13.96
N LYS A 444 12.19 4.65 -13.76
CA LYS A 444 10.74 4.50 -13.91
C LYS A 444 10.06 5.15 -12.71
N VAL A 445 9.05 5.96 -12.96
CA VAL A 445 8.27 6.67 -11.94
C VAL A 445 6.79 6.43 -12.22
N GLN A 446 6.02 6.14 -11.18
CA GLN A 446 4.57 5.97 -11.24
C GLN A 446 3.96 6.67 -10.04
N ALA A 447 2.99 7.54 -10.28
CA ALA A 447 2.30 8.26 -9.21
C ALA A 447 1.06 7.50 -8.74
N LEU A 448 0.74 7.65 -7.45
CA LEU A 448 -0.54 7.25 -6.87
C LEU A 448 -1.67 8.00 -7.60
N GLN A 449 -2.71 7.27 -8.01
CA GLN A 449 -3.87 7.89 -8.64
C GLN A 449 -4.69 8.69 -7.62
N PRO A 450 -5.44 9.72 -8.03
CA PRO A 450 -6.58 10.17 -7.23
C PRO A 450 -7.55 8.98 -7.09
N CYS A 451 -8.28 8.88 -5.96
CA CYS A 451 -9.32 7.86 -5.89
C CYS A 451 -10.43 8.14 -6.90
N MET A 452 -10.85 7.07 -7.54
CA MET A 452 -11.78 7.05 -8.64
C MET A 452 -13.08 6.38 -8.19
N VAL A 453 -14.21 6.91 -8.62
CA VAL A 453 -15.53 6.33 -8.38
C VAL A 453 -16.17 5.87 -9.69
N SER A 454 -16.84 4.73 -9.66
CA SER A 454 -17.58 4.15 -10.78
C SER A 454 -18.84 3.40 -10.31
N TYR A 455 -19.83 3.26 -11.20
CA TYR A 455 -20.94 2.32 -10.99
C TYR A 455 -20.51 0.91 -11.41
N LEU A 456 -20.78 -0.07 -10.55
CA LEU A 456 -20.63 -1.50 -10.84
C LEU A 456 -21.94 -2.12 -11.30
N TRP A 457 -23.05 -1.67 -10.69
CA TRP A 457 -24.41 -2.11 -10.99
C TRP A 457 -25.41 -1.00 -10.66
N THR A 458 -26.48 -0.92 -11.43
CA THR A 458 -27.65 -0.08 -11.12
C THR A 458 -28.90 -0.78 -11.61
N SER A 459 -29.99 -0.66 -10.86
CA SER A 459 -31.31 -1.16 -11.27
C SER A 459 -32.11 -0.07 -12.01
N GLY A 460 -31.47 1.04 -12.37
CA GLY A 460 -32.04 2.20 -13.05
C GLY A 460 -31.01 2.84 -14.00
N ASN A 461 -30.97 4.18 -14.02
CA ASN A 461 -29.95 4.93 -14.75
C ASN A 461 -28.89 5.44 -13.76
N PRO A 462 -27.59 5.27 -14.03
CA PRO A 462 -26.54 5.75 -13.13
C PRO A 462 -26.43 7.28 -13.20
N LEU A 463 -26.01 7.93 -12.11
CA LEU A 463 -25.83 9.39 -12.06
C LEU A 463 -24.74 9.90 -13.02
N PHE A 464 -23.82 9.03 -13.43
CA PHE A 464 -22.79 9.28 -14.46
C PHE A 464 -22.35 7.97 -15.08
N GLN A 465 -21.67 8.04 -16.23
CA GLN A 465 -21.11 6.86 -16.92
C GLN A 465 -19.60 6.76 -16.73
N GLY A 466 -19.09 5.53 -16.74
CA GLY A 466 -17.66 5.24 -16.62
C GLY A 466 -17.08 5.45 -15.22
N GLN A 467 -15.80 5.80 -15.17
CA GLN A 467 -15.01 5.98 -13.96
C GLN A 467 -14.45 7.41 -13.94
N MET A 468 -14.53 8.10 -12.81
CA MET A 468 -14.07 9.49 -12.66
C MET A 468 -13.46 9.78 -11.28
N PRO A 469 -12.57 10.78 -11.14
CA PRO A 469 -12.01 11.14 -9.83
C PRO A 469 -13.11 11.56 -8.85
N TYR A 470 -13.04 11.12 -7.60
CA TYR A 470 -14.07 11.40 -6.58
C TYR A 470 -14.38 12.90 -6.50
N GLN A 471 -13.35 13.76 -6.50
CA GLN A 471 -13.48 15.22 -6.38
C GLN A 471 -14.27 15.85 -7.54
N ARG A 472 -14.33 15.19 -8.71
CA ARG A 472 -15.10 15.62 -9.89
C ARG A 472 -16.46 14.90 -10.02
N SER A 473 -16.73 13.92 -9.17
CA SER A 473 -17.99 13.20 -9.17
C SER A 473 -19.10 14.02 -8.50
N PRO A 474 -20.39 13.73 -8.77
CA PRO A 474 -21.50 14.36 -8.05
C PRO A 474 -21.39 14.21 -6.53
N PHE A 475 -20.72 13.15 -6.04
CA PHE A 475 -20.60 12.82 -4.63
C PHE A 475 -19.64 13.73 -3.85
N SER A 476 -18.74 14.48 -4.48
CA SER A 476 -17.89 15.45 -3.75
C SER A 476 -18.68 16.71 -3.34
N MET A 477 -19.79 17.00 -4.02
CA MET A 477 -20.63 18.15 -3.77
C MET A 477 -21.84 17.79 -2.88
N SER A 478 -22.68 18.79 -2.57
CA SER A 478 -24.01 18.57 -2.00
C SER A 478 -24.91 17.93 -3.07
N VAL A 479 -25.28 16.66 -2.88
CA VAL A 479 -26.08 15.93 -3.85
C VAL A 479 -27.54 16.32 -3.72
N ARG A 480 -28.15 16.86 -4.78
CA ARG A 480 -29.58 17.24 -4.78
C ARG A 480 -30.45 16.10 -5.30
N ALA A 481 -31.56 15.82 -4.63
CA ALA A 481 -32.61 14.96 -5.17
C ALA A 481 -33.22 15.63 -6.43
N THR A 482 -32.99 15.06 -7.61
CA THR A 482 -33.60 15.52 -8.87
C THR A 482 -34.98 14.90 -9.13
N ARG A 483 -35.33 13.86 -8.37
CA ARG A 483 -36.57 13.09 -8.50
C ARG A 483 -37.14 12.84 -7.12
N ARG A 484 -38.32 13.41 -6.83
CA ARG A 484 -39.19 12.87 -5.78
C ARG A 484 -39.76 11.56 -6.30
N LEU A 485 -39.78 10.52 -5.48
CA LEU A 485 -40.67 9.39 -5.75
C LEU A 485 -42.13 9.84 -5.55
N ARG A 486 -43.06 9.05 -6.08
CA ARG A 486 -44.49 9.30 -5.85
C ARG A 486 -44.83 8.95 -4.40
N GLU A 487 -45.77 9.69 -3.82
CA GLU A 487 -46.15 9.57 -2.40
C GLU A 487 -46.85 8.23 -2.07
N ASP A 488 -47.24 7.45 -3.09
CA ASP A 488 -47.94 6.17 -2.97
C ASP A 488 -47.02 4.95 -2.69
N GLU A 489 -45.70 5.09 -2.79
CA GLU A 489 -44.74 3.99 -2.60
C GLU A 489 -43.65 4.35 -1.58
N LEU A 490 -43.88 4.01 -0.29
CA LEU A 490 -42.89 4.11 0.80
C LEU A 490 -41.80 3.02 0.67
N GLY A 491 -41.04 3.10 -0.42
CA GLY A 491 -39.84 2.31 -0.65
C GLY A 491 -38.77 2.64 0.39
N LEU A 492 -38.01 1.62 0.79
CA LEU A 492 -37.00 1.70 1.84
C LEU A 492 -35.70 1.04 1.36
N THR A 493 -34.58 1.75 1.47
CA THR A 493 -33.26 1.28 1.04
C THR A 493 -32.35 1.14 2.24
N LEU A 494 -31.70 -0.02 2.40
CA LEU A 494 -30.54 -0.18 3.28
C LEU A 494 -29.31 0.37 2.53
N SER A 495 -28.68 1.38 3.10
CA SER A 495 -27.43 1.93 2.61
C SER A 495 -26.28 1.37 3.44
N THR A 496 -25.23 0.87 2.79
CA THR A 496 -24.09 0.27 3.48
C THR A 496 -22.79 0.39 2.68
N VAL A 497 -21.68 -0.02 3.28
CA VAL A 497 -20.32 0.08 2.72
C VAL A 497 -19.58 -1.23 2.93
N ALA A 498 -18.79 -1.67 1.96
CA ALA A 498 -18.12 -2.98 2.04
C ALA A 498 -16.73 -2.98 1.39
N THR A 499 -15.83 -3.81 1.91
CA THR A 499 -14.62 -4.28 1.22
C THR A 499 -14.91 -5.63 0.54
N LEU A 500 -13.96 -6.15 -0.24
CA LEU A 500 -14.07 -7.50 -0.82
C LEU A 500 -14.27 -8.58 0.27
N ASP A 501 -13.52 -8.50 1.38
CA ASP A 501 -13.62 -9.44 2.49
C ASP A 501 -14.99 -9.39 3.21
N ARG A 502 -15.68 -8.23 3.19
CA ARG A 502 -17.03 -8.10 3.75
C ARG A 502 -18.17 -8.35 2.74
N ALA A 503 -17.86 -8.71 1.50
CA ALA A 503 -18.90 -8.90 0.50
C ALA A 503 -19.75 -10.17 0.72
N VAL A 504 -19.25 -11.16 1.47
CA VAL A 504 -20.05 -12.31 1.95
C VAL A 504 -21.04 -11.87 3.02
N VAL A 505 -20.59 -11.03 3.96
CA VAL A 505 -21.41 -10.47 5.04
C VAL A 505 -22.60 -9.68 4.48
N LEU A 506 -22.37 -8.90 3.42
CA LEU A 506 -23.40 -8.17 2.68
C LEU A 506 -24.54 -9.08 2.19
N ILE A 507 -24.24 -10.30 1.75
CA ILE A 507 -25.24 -11.26 1.27
C ILE A 507 -26.20 -11.65 2.41
N ASN A 508 -25.66 -11.91 3.61
CA ASN A 508 -26.47 -12.22 4.79
C ASN A 508 -27.33 -11.02 5.21
N ALA A 509 -26.73 -9.83 5.37
CA ALA A 509 -27.46 -8.61 5.73
C ALA A 509 -28.56 -8.25 4.71
N ALA A 510 -28.28 -8.37 3.42
CA ALA A 510 -29.27 -8.18 2.35
C ALA A 510 -30.35 -9.29 2.31
N ALA A 511 -30.03 -10.52 2.72
CA ALA A 511 -31.02 -11.58 2.86
C ALA A 511 -32.00 -11.24 3.99
N GLN A 512 -31.47 -10.94 5.18
CA GLN A 512 -32.23 -10.55 6.37
C GLN A 512 -33.10 -9.31 6.16
N TRP A 513 -32.53 -8.28 5.52
CA TRP A 513 -33.22 -7.01 5.23
C TRP A 513 -34.40 -7.16 4.27
N ASN A 514 -34.25 -8.02 3.26
CA ASN A 514 -35.27 -8.35 2.26
C ASN A 514 -35.94 -7.14 1.55
N GLU A 515 -35.21 -6.04 1.41
CA GLU A 515 -35.65 -4.83 0.69
C GLU A 515 -34.54 -4.28 -0.22
N HIS A 516 -34.72 -3.07 -0.76
CA HIS A 516 -33.74 -2.43 -1.65
C HIS A 516 -32.41 -2.18 -0.92
N VAL A 517 -31.28 -2.29 -1.64
CA VAL A 517 -29.94 -2.07 -1.09
C VAL A 517 -29.12 -1.13 -1.98
N ALA A 518 -28.40 -0.22 -1.34
CA ALA A 518 -27.39 0.62 -1.94
C ALA A 518 -26.04 0.39 -1.24
N VAL A 519 -24.99 0.10 -2.03
CA VAL A 519 -23.66 -0.23 -1.49
C VAL A 519 -22.55 0.54 -2.20
N ALA A 520 -21.64 1.11 -1.40
CA ALA A 520 -20.37 1.63 -1.88
C ALA A 520 -19.24 0.66 -1.47
N PHE A 521 -18.62 0.04 -2.46
CA PHE A 521 -17.47 -0.83 -2.25
C PHE A 521 -16.15 -0.04 -2.22
N TYR A 522 -15.22 -0.45 -1.38
CA TYR A 522 -13.84 0.03 -1.39
C TYR A 522 -12.87 -1.04 -1.91
N ALA A 523 -12.08 -0.69 -2.93
CA ALA A 523 -10.99 -1.52 -3.43
C ALA A 523 -9.63 -0.92 -3.05
N ARG A 524 -8.87 -1.65 -2.23
CA ARG A 524 -7.50 -1.31 -1.82
C ARG A 524 -6.48 -1.59 -2.93
N SER A 525 -6.81 -2.45 -3.89
CA SER A 525 -5.95 -2.81 -5.03
C SER A 525 -6.73 -3.05 -6.31
N MET A 526 -6.02 -3.09 -7.45
CA MET A 526 -6.60 -3.44 -8.77
C MET A 526 -7.20 -4.87 -8.77
N SER A 527 -6.61 -5.79 -8.01
CA SER A 527 -7.12 -7.16 -7.86
C SER A 527 -8.48 -7.17 -7.15
N GLU A 528 -8.61 -6.40 -6.05
CA GLU A 528 -9.90 -6.26 -5.37
C GLU A 528 -10.94 -5.59 -6.26
N GLN A 529 -10.55 -4.56 -7.03
CA GLN A 529 -11.45 -3.89 -7.98
C GLN A 529 -12.09 -4.87 -8.98
N GLU A 530 -11.30 -5.73 -9.64
CA GLU A 530 -11.84 -6.69 -10.60
C GLU A 530 -12.62 -7.84 -9.93
N GLN A 531 -12.22 -8.29 -8.74
CA GLN A 531 -12.97 -9.30 -7.97
C GLN A 531 -14.33 -8.78 -7.50
N ILE A 532 -14.38 -7.57 -6.91
CA ILE A 532 -15.64 -6.92 -6.47
C ILE A 532 -16.56 -6.69 -7.68
N LYS A 533 -16.01 -6.19 -8.80
CA LYS A 533 -16.77 -6.00 -10.05
C LYS A 533 -17.37 -7.32 -10.56
N THR A 534 -16.59 -8.40 -10.56
CA THR A 534 -17.04 -9.74 -10.96
C THR A 534 -18.18 -10.23 -10.05
N LEU A 535 -17.99 -10.18 -8.73
CA LEU A 535 -19.00 -10.55 -7.74
C LEU A 535 -20.30 -9.73 -7.90
N VAL A 536 -20.19 -8.41 -8.07
CA VAL A 536 -21.36 -7.54 -8.23
C VAL A 536 -22.12 -7.86 -9.52
N GLN A 537 -21.42 -8.05 -10.64
CA GLN A 537 -22.03 -8.22 -11.96
C GLN A 537 -22.55 -9.64 -12.22
N GLN A 538 -21.87 -10.66 -11.72
CA GLN A 538 -22.21 -12.07 -11.97
C GLN A 538 -23.05 -12.69 -10.85
N THR A 539 -23.04 -12.13 -9.64
CA THR A 539 -23.67 -12.75 -8.47
C THR A 539 -24.70 -11.83 -7.82
N LEU A 540 -24.29 -10.69 -7.26
CA LEU A 540 -25.20 -9.84 -6.47
C LEU A 540 -26.31 -9.22 -7.33
N GLY A 541 -25.97 -8.60 -8.46
CA GLY A 541 -26.93 -7.98 -9.37
C GLY A 541 -28.04 -8.94 -9.82
N PRO A 542 -27.71 -10.11 -10.40
CA PRO A 542 -28.68 -11.14 -10.75
C PRO A 542 -29.52 -11.62 -9.55
N TRP A 543 -28.92 -11.86 -8.39
CA TRP A 543 -29.63 -12.31 -7.18
C TRP A 543 -30.68 -11.30 -6.68
N PHE A 544 -30.40 -9.99 -6.77
CA PHE A 544 -31.40 -8.96 -6.46
C PHE A 544 -32.56 -8.92 -7.46
N ILE A 545 -32.29 -9.15 -8.76
CA ILE A 545 -33.34 -9.26 -9.79
C ILE A 545 -34.28 -10.43 -9.47
N GLU A 546 -33.74 -11.60 -9.14
CA GLU A 546 -34.54 -12.80 -8.82
C GLU A 546 -35.47 -12.60 -7.61
N ARG A 547 -35.04 -11.80 -6.63
CA ARG A 547 -35.83 -11.43 -5.45
C ARG A 547 -36.85 -10.31 -5.72
N ASN A 548 -36.92 -9.79 -6.94
CA ASN A 548 -37.68 -8.58 -7.31
C ASN A 548 -37.33 -7.37 -6.41
N LYS A 549 -36.04 -7.22 -6.08
CA LYS A 549 -35.48 -6.09 -5.33
C LYS A 549 -34.47 -5.36 -6.19
N THR A 550 -33.97 -4.22 -5.70
CA THR A 550 -33.02 -3.41 -6.47
C THR A 550 -31.71 -3.27 -5.72
N LEU A 551 -30.63 -3.44 -6.47
CA LEU A 551 -29.26 -3.14 -6.06
C LEU A 551 -28.81 -1.86 -6.77
N GLU A 552 -28.17 -0.96 -6.03
CA GLU A 552 -27.39 0.16 -6.55
C GLU A 552 -25.96 0.00 -5.99
N ALA A 553 -24.98 -0.31 -6.83
CA ALA A 553 -23.62 -0.65 -6.38
C ALA A 553 -22.57 0.21 -7.08
N THR A 554 -21.68 0.79 -6.30
CA THR A 554 -20.55 1.61 -6.75
C THR A 554 -19.23 1.10 -6.20
N LEU A 555 -18.13 1.50 -6.83
CA LEU A 555 -16.78 1.25 -6.37
C LEU A 555 -16.05 2.57 -6.17
N LEU A 556 -15.33 2.70 -5.05
CA LEU A 556 -14.30 3.70 -4.79
C LEU A 556 -12.94 2.99 -4.73
N THR A 557 -11.98 3.42 -5.54
CA THR A 557 -10.61 2.91 -5.48
C THR A 557 -9.84 3.56 -4.32
N SER A 558 -8.67 3.02 -3.99
CA SER A 558 -7.81 3.55 -2.93
C SER A 558 -7.54 5.05 -3.07
N CYS A 559 -7.74 5.78 -1.96
CA CYS A 559 -7.59 7.23 -1.88
C CYS A 559 -6.23 7.62 -1.28
N PRO A 560 -5.52 8.62 -1.83
CA PRO A 560 -4.42 9.28 -1.12
C PRO A 560 -4.89 9.90 0.20
N ASP A 561 -4.08 9.72 1.24
CA ASP A 561 -4.25 10.40 2.52
C ASP A 561 -3.71 11.84 2.42
N LYS A 562 -4.51 12.82 2.84
CA LYS A 562 -4.15 14.24 2.82
C LYS A 562 -3.36 14.66 4.05
N ASP A 563 -3.67 14.04 5.18
CA ASP A 563 -3.10 14.36 6.49
C ASP A 563 -1.78 13.60 6.68
N LYS A 564 -1.57 12.52 5.91
CA LYS A 564 -0.30 11.77 5.79
C LYS A 564 0.16 11.69 4.33
N PRO A 565 0.81 12.75 3.78
CA PRO A 565 1.25 12.80 2.39
C PRO A 565 2.01 11.55 1.96
N GLY A 566 1.52 10.90 0.90
CA GLY A 566 2.11 9.69 0.33
C GLY A 566 1.56 8.37 0.90
N SER A 567 0.85 8.40 2.01
CA SER A 567 0.05 7.26 2.48
C SER A 567 -1.26 7.14 1.69
N LEU A 568 -1.90 5.98 1.77
CA LEU A 568 -3.27 5.76 1.31
C LEU A 568 -4.21 5.66 2.52
N LEU A 569 -5.44 6.16 2.39
CA LEU A 569 -6.49 6.00 3.38
C LEU A 569 -6.80 4.51 3.55
N VAL A 570 -6.74 4.02 4.79
CA VAL A 570 -7.03 2.61 5.13
C VAL A 570 -8.48 2.26 4.79
N PHE A 571 -9.43 3.13 5.15
CA PHE A 571 -10.85 2.97 4.81
C PHE A 571 -11.59 4.32 4.91
N PRO A 572 -11.92 4.98 3.78
CA PRO A 572 -12.50 6.33 3.78
C PRO A 572 -14.00 6.32 4.12
N ILE A 573 -14.32 6.11 5.40
CA ILE A 573 -15.67 5.74 5.87
C ILE A 573 -16.78 6.66 5.35
N ASN A 574 -16.78 7.97 5.68
CA ASN A 574 -17.89 8.83 5.28
C ASN A 574 -17.90 9.15 3.78
N MET A 575 -16.78 9.05 3.06
CA MET A 575 -16.81 9.12 1.60
C MET A 575 -17.67 7.99 1.02
N LEU A 576 -17.51 6.77 1.54
CA LEU A 576 -18.28 5.59 1.14
C LEU A 576 -19.75 5.73 1.57
N ARG A 577 -20.02 6.15 2.81
CA ARG A 577 -21.42 6.38 3.27
C ARG A 577 -22.14 7.44 2.44
N LYS A 578 -21.43 8.52 2.08
CA LYS A 578 -21.97 9.60 1.25
C LYS A 578 -22.32 9.12 -0.16
N ILE A 579 -21.47 8.27 -0.76
CA ILE A 579 -21.77 7.61 -2.04
C ILE A 579 -22.99 6.70 -1.89
N SER A 580 -23.00 5.79 -0.91
CA SER A 580 -24.06 4.78 -0.75
C SER A 580 -25.44 5.41 -0.47
N CYS A 581 -25.50 6.51 0.29
CA CYS A 581 -26.75 7.24 0.54
C CYS A 581 -27.21 8.04 -0.69
N ALA A 582 -26.27 8.61 -1.45
CA ALA A 582 -26.57 9.38 -2.65
C ALA A 582 -27.13 8.50 -3.79
N ILE A 583 -26.61 7.28 -3.97
CA ILE A 583 -27.11 6.34 -4.99
C ILE A 583 -28.38 5.58 -4.57
N ALA A 584 -28.83 5.72 -3.32
CA ALA A 584 -30.02 5.04 -2.83
C ALA A 584 -31.23 5.31 -3.73
N ARG A 585 -32.01 4.27 -4.04
CA ARG A 585 -33.13 4.35 -4.97
C ARG A 585 -34.34 5.06 -4.36
N THR A 586 -34.55 4.89 -3.06
CA THR A 586 -35.73 5.38 -2.33
C THR A 586 -35.41 6.61 -1.49
N ASP A 587 -36.44 7.36 -1.09
CA ASP A 587 -36.25 8.58 -0.28
C ASP A 587 -36.07 8.26 1.22
N LEU A 588 -36.67 7.18 1.71
CA LEU A 588 -36.35 6.62 3.02
C LEU A 588 -35.10 5.74 2.91
N VAL A 589 -34.07 6.08 3.67
CA VAL A 589 -32.80 5.34 3.74
C VAL A 589 -32.45 5.03 5.19
N LEU A 590 -32.22 3.74 5.48
CA LEU A 590 -31.54 3.29 6.69
C LEU A 590 -30.07 3.09 6.34
N TYR A 591 -29.15 3.86 6.91
CA TYR A 591 -27.74 3.50 6.86
C TYR A 591 -27.42 2.49 7.97
N ALA A 592 -26.73 1.41 7.63
CA ALA A 592 -26.12 0.51 8.62
C ALA A 592 -24.79 -0.08 8.12
N ASP A 593 -23.96 -0.49 9.08
CA ASP A 593 -22.70 -1.17 8.79
C ASP A 593 -23.00 -2.59 8.24
N VAL A 594 -22.12 -3.14 7.40
CA VAL A 594 -22.43 -4.30 6.53
C VAL A 594 -22.75 -5.60 7.27
N ASP A 595 -22.30 -5.73 8.52
CA ASP A 595 -22.58 -6.84 9.44
C ASP A 595 -23.80 -6.59 10.35
N MET A 596 -24.57 -5.53 10.15
CA MET A 596 -25.83 -5.30 10.86
C MET A 596 -27.00 -6.05 10.22
N LEU A 597 -27.45 -7.10 10.90
CA LEU A 597 -28.60 -7.92 10.54
C LEU A 597 -29.89 -7.30 11.09
N ALA A 598 -30.93 -7.21 10.26
CA ALA A 598 -32.23 -6.66 10.62
C ALA A 598 -33.04 -7.62 11.50
N SER A 599 -33.73 -7.10 12.53
CA SER A 599 -34.77 -7.86 13.23
C SER A 599 -35.95 -8.19 12.31
N ASP A 600 -36.64 -9.28 12.60
CA ASP A 600 -37.84 -9.71 11.87
C ASP A 600 -38.87 -8.55 11.85
N GLY A 601 -39.38 -8.22 10.66
CA GLY A 601 -40.37 -7.15 10.48
C GLY A 601 -39.86 -5.70 10.58
N LEU A 602 -38.55 -5.45 10.72
CA LEU A 602 -37.98 -4.09 10.80
C LEU A 602 -38.49 -3.16 9.68
N ALA A 603 -38.39 -3.60 8.42
CA ALA A 603 -38.79 -2.79 7.27
C ALA A 603 -40.30 -2.48 7.22
N SER A 604 -41.15 -3.43 7.63
CA SER A 604 -42.60 -3.19 7.74
C SER A 604 -42.93 -2.22 8.88
N ASN A 605 -42.26 -2.32 10.02
CA ASN A 605 -42.50 -1.45 11.17
C ASN A 605 -42.04 -0.01 10.90
N ILE A 606 -40.93 0.16 10.16
CA ILE A 606 -40.51 1.48 9.63
C ILE A 606 -41.61 2.07 8.75
N ARG A 607 -42.15 1.33 7.77
CA ARG A 607 -43.23 1.83 6.91
C ARG A 607 -44.48 2.20 7.72
N GLN A 608 -44.90 1.35 8.64
CA GLN A 608 -46.06 1.61 9.49
C GLN A 608 -45.89 2.90 10.29
N ALA A 609 -44.70 3.18 10.85
CA ALA A 609 -44.43 4.41 11.59
C ALA A 609 -44.57 5.67 10.72
N TYR A 610 -44.14 5.64 9.44
CA TYR A 610 -44.38 6.73 8.49
C TYR A 610 -45.85 6.81 8.03
N GLN A 611 -46.53 5.67 7.82
CA GLN A 611 -47.94 5.62 7.39
C GLN A 611 -48.90 6.12 8.47
N ASP A 612 -48.63 5.81 9.74
CA ASP A 612 -49.38 6.28 10.91
C ASP A 612 -49.17 7.78 11.19
N GLY A 613 -48.27 8.45 10.47
CA GLY A 613 -47.88 9.84 10.75
C GLY A 613 -47.08 10.01 12.05
N LYS A 614 -46.53 8.92 12.61
CA LYS A 614 -45.66 8.93 13.81
C LYS A 614 -44.24 9.43 13.51
N VAL A 615 -43.88 9.54 12.24
CA VAL A 615 -42.59 10.06 11.77
C VAL A 615 -42.79 11.01 10.59
N GLY A 616 -42.43 12.27 10.79
CA GLY A 616 -42.48 13.34 9.80
C GLY A 616 -41.17 13.55 9.01
N PRO A 617 -41.11 14.59 8.15
CA PRO A 617 -39.95 14.89 7.31
C PRO A 617 -38.74 15.48 8.06
N THR A 618 -38.94 15.94 9.31
CA THR A 618 -37.92 16.50 10.20
C THR A 618 -37.59 15.61 11.38
N GLU A 619 -37.98 14.34 11.33
CA GLU A 619 -37.76 13.34 12.37
C GLU A 619 -36.82 12.25 11.85
N LEU A 620 -35.79 11.95 12.63
CA LEU A 620 -34.91 10.81 12.44
C LEU A 620 -35.47 9.62 13.22
N LEU A 621 -35.88 8.57 12.50
CA LEU A 621 -36.38 7.35 13.13
C LEU A 621 -35.20 6.49 13.59
N VAL A 622 -34.90 6.54 14.88
CA VAL A 622 -33.83 5.77 15.55
C VAL A 622 -34.19 4.29 15.58
N ILE A 623 -33.27 3.47 15.08
CA ILE A 623 -33.29 2.02 15.17
C ILE A 623 -32.22 1.57 16.18
N PRO A 624 -32.60 1.00 17.34
CA PRO A 624 -31.66 0.49 18.32
C PRO A 624 -30.81 -0.66 17.78
N SER A 625 -29.65 -0.91 18.39
CA SER A 625 -28.72 -1.93 17.93
C SER A 625 -28.06 -2.68 19.08
N PHE A 626 -27.59 -3.89 18.80
CA PHE A 626 -27.04 -4.82 19.79
C PHE A 626 -25.81 -5.57 19.25
N LYS A 627 -24.97 -6.07 20.17
CA LYS A 627 -23.82 -6.96 19.92
C LYS A 627 -24.02 -8.30 20.62
N THR A 628 -23.38 -9.34 20.11
CA THR A 628 -23.46 -10.73 20.61
C THR A 628 -22.06 -11.31 20.88
N SER A 629 -21.94 -12.22 21.85
CA SER A 629 -20.72 -13.00 22.14
C SER A 629 -20.77 -14.40 21.57
N GLY A 630 -21.90 -14.81 20.99
CA GLY A 630 -22.22 -16.21 20.76
C GLY A 630 -22.71 -16.54 19.35
N SER A 631 -23.49 -17.62 19.31
CA SER A 631 -24.04 -18.28 18.12
C SER A 631 -25.47 -17.84 17.74
N TRP A 632 -25.98 -16.79 18.40
CA TRP A 632 -27.20 -16.10 17.99
C TRP A 632 -26.86 -14.67 17.57
N PRO A 633 -27.36 -14.17 16.42
CA PRO A 633 -28.25 -14.86 15.47
C PRO A 633 -27.53 -16.02 14.77
N ARG A 634 -28.29 -17.05 14.38
CA ARG A 634 -27.71 -18.22 13.70
C ARG A 634 -27.15 -17.80 12.34
N GLU A 635 -26.13 -18.51 11.87
CA GLU A 635 -25.60 -18.34 10.51
C GLU A 635 -26.74 -18.57 9.49
N ALA A 636 -26.80 -17.75 8.45
CA ALA A 636 -27.75 -17.96 7.35
C ALA A 636 -27.34 -19.18 6.52
N GLY A 637 -28.32 -20.00 6.12
CA GLY A 637 -28.07 -21.12 5.22
C GLY A 637 -27.76 -20.61 3.83
N ILE A 638 -26.50 -20.74 3.37
CA ILE A 638 -26.10 -20.36 2.00
C ILE A 638 -25.86 -21.62 1.17
N SER A 639 -26.52 -21.71 0.01
CA SER A 639 -26.27 -22.76 -0.98
C SER A 639 -26.07 -22.18 -2.38
N LEU A 640 -25.40 -22.97 -3.23
CA LEU A 640 -25.12 -22.65 -4.63
C LEU A 640 -25.72 -23.74 -5.51
N GLU A 641 -26.80 -23.42 -6.21
CA GLU A 641 -27.44 -24.29 -7.20
C GLU A 641 -27.31 -23.65 -8.57
N GLU A 642 -26.72 -24.38 -9.54
CA GLU A 642 -26.57 -23.90 -10.93
C GLU A 642 -25.92 -22.50 -11.07
N GLN A 643 -24.89 -22.23 -10.25
CA GLN A 643 -24.20 -20.93 -10.12
C GLN A 643 -25.04 -19.78 -9.53
N ARG A 644 -26.25 -20.05 -9.00
CA ARG A 644 -27.10 -19.08 -8.30
C ARG A 644 -27.03 -19.27 -6.80
N ILE A 645 -26.94 -18.16 -6.06
CA ILE A 645 -26.93 -18.18 -4.59
C ILE A 645 -28.37 -18.24 -4.07
N ARG A 646 -28.64 -19.21 -3.19
CA ARG A 646 -29.79 -19.15 -2.27
C ARG A 646 -29.30 -18.82 -0.87
N VAL A 647 -30.11 -18.04 -0.14
CA VAL A 647 -29.83 -17.63 1.23
C VAL A 647 -31.11 -17.79 2.05
N GLU A 648 -31.02 -18.57 3.12
CA GLU A 648 -32.06 -18.77 4.12
C GLU A 648 -31.68 -18.00 5.38
N PRO A 649 -32.20 -16.78 5.59
CA PRO A 649 -31.89 -15.97 6.77
C PRO A 649 -32.44 -16.62 8.05
N ALA A 650 -31.74 -16.41 9.17
CA ALA A 650 -32.22 -16.83 10.49
C ALA A 650 -33.28 -15.86 11.03
N SER A 651 -34.25 -16.36 11.80
CA SER A 651 -35.19 -15.48 12.52
C SER A 651 -34.48 -14.71 13.65
N ILE A 652 -34.71 -13.40 13.68
CA ILE A 652 -34.17 -12.45 14.66
C ILE A 652 -35.35 -11.72 15.32
N SER A 653 -36.04 -12.40 16.24
CA SER A 653 -37.23 -11.87 16.91
C SER A 653 -36.92 -11.10 18.20
N MET A 654 -37.84 -10.21 18.62
CA MET A 654 -37.77 -9.50 19.90
C MET A 654 -37.84 -10.44 21.12
N GLU A 655 -38.55 -11.56 21.00
CA GLU A 655 -38.61 -12.60 22.04
C GLU A 655 -37.25 -13.27 22.21
N ALA A 656 -36.60 -13.67 21.11
CA ALA A 656 -35.26 -14.21 21.13
C ALA A 656 -34.24 -13.19 21.67
N LEU A 657 -34.38 -11.90 21.33
CA LEU A 657 -33.53 -10.84 21.86
C LEU A 657 -33.60 -10.79 23.40
N ARG A 658 -34.81 -10.74 23.98
CA ARG A 658 -34.99 -10.68 25.45
C ARG A 658 -34.34 -11.87 26.14
N LEU A 659 -34.59 -13.09 25.66
CA LEU A 659 -33.99 -14.32 26.21
C LEU A 659 -32.45 -14.32 26.15
N ASN A 660 -31.87 -13.86 25.04
CA ASN A 660 -30.40 -13.78 24.91
C ASN A 660 -29.78 -12.62 25.73
N PHE A 661 -30.53 -11.53 25.95
CA PHE A 661 -30.11 -10.41 26.79
C PHE A 661 -30.11 -10.79 28.28
N GLU A 662 -31.19 -11.43 28.77
CA GLU A 662 -31.26 -12.03 30.11
C GLU A 662 -30.16 -13.08 30.32
N GLY A 663 -29.92 -13.91 29.30
CA GLY A 663 -28.84 -14.90 29.27
C GLY A 663 -27.43 -14.33 29.14
N ARG A 664 -27.26 -13.00 29.08
CA ARG A 664 -25.98 -12.27 28.90
C ARG A 664 -25.18 -12.70 27.66
N GLN A 665 -25.85 -13.16 26.61
CA GLN A 665 -25.25 -13.46 25.30
C GLN A 665 -25.26 -12.24 24.37
N VAL A 666 -26.13 -11.27 24.66
CA VAL A 666 -26.32 -10.04 23.90
C VAL A 666 -26.24 -8.83 24.81
N TRP A 667 -25.66 -7.73 24.31
CA TRP A 667 -25.54 -6.45 25.02
C TRP A 667 -25.65 -5.26 24.06
N ILE A 668 -25.73 -4.05 24.63
CA ILE A 668 -25.82 -2.80 23.89
C ILE A 668 -24.40 -2.35 23.49
N PRO A 669 -24.15 -1.85 22.26
CA PRO A 669 -22.81 -1.49 21.83
C PRO A 669 -22.16 -0.45 22.76
N GLY A 670 -20.86 -0.61 23.00
CA GLY A 670 -20.10 0.28 23.89
C GLY A 670 -20.20 -0.05 25.38
N LEU A 671 -20.80 -1.18 25.76
CA LEU A 671 -20.86 -1.65 27.14
C LEU A 671 -20.39 -3.10 27.27
N ASP A 672 -19.94 -3.46 28.48
CA ASP A 672 -19.58 -4.84 28.83
C ASP A 672 -20.80 -5.67 29.23
N MET A 673 -20.64 -6.99 29.27
CA MET A 673 -21.77 -7.93 29.36
C MET A 673 -22.56 -7.81 30.67
N GLY A 674 -23.83 -7.41 30.59
CA GLY A 674 -24.75 -7.41 31.71
C GLY A 674 -26.05 -6.68 31.44
N MET A 675 -26.97 -6.75 32.41
CA MET A 675 -28.11 -5.84 32.45
C MET A 675 -27.62 -4.41 32.71
N TRP A 676 -28.15 -3.50 31.92
CA TRP A 676 -27.88 -2.07 31.95
C TRP A 676 -28.33 -1.46 33.28
N SER A 677 -27.40 -0.88 34.04
CA SER A 677 -27.71 -0.05 35.21
C SER A 677 -27.83 1.42 34.80
N THR A 678 -28.64 2.18 35.54
CA THR A 678 -28.79 3.64 35.35
C THR A 678 -27.46 4.39 35.47
N THR A 679 -26.53 3.87 36.28
CA THR A 679 -25.18 4.40 36.47
C THR A 679 -24.20 3.97 35.37
N GLY A 680 -24.25 2.71 34.92
CA GLY A 680 -23.37 2.18 33.88
C GLY A 680 -23.69 2.72 32.48
N ARG A 681 -24.95 3.09 32.22
CA ARG A 681 -25.42 3.72 30.96
C ARG A 681 -24.51 4.86 30.49
N TRP A 682 -24.04 5.69 31.41
CA TRP A 682 -23.30 6.93 31.11
C TRP A 682 -21.79 6.77 31.24
N HIS A 683 -21.29 5.54 31.36
CA HIS A 683 -19.86 5.23 31.26
C HIS A 683 -19.30 5.66 29.88
N GLU A 684 -17.97 5.78 29.79
CA GLU A 684 -17.22 6.34 28.67
C GLU A 684 -17.70 5.85 27.29
N ALA A 685 -17.90 4.54 27.14
CA ALA A 685 -18.29 3.94 25.86
C ALA A 685 -19.81 3.76 25.69
N GLY A 686 -20.61 3.80 26.77
CA GLY A 686 -22.07 3.64 26.71
C GLY A 686 -22.83 4.90 26.26
N VAL A 687 -22.26 6.08 26.52
CA VAL A 687 -22.86 7.39 26.22
C VAL A 687 -23.27 7.58 24.75
N PHE A 688 -22.54 6.95 23.81
CA PHE A 688 -22.86 7.00 22.37
C PHE A 688 -24.22 6.39 22.04
N HIS A 689 -24.74 5.47 22.87
CA HIS A 689 -26.05 4.83 22.68
C HIS A 689 -27.04 5.10 23.83
N ALA A 690 -26.60 5.73 24.93
CA ALA A 690 -27.39 6.05 26.11
C ALA A 690 -28.69 6.84 25.83
N GLY A 691 -28.67 7.72 24.82
CA GLY A 691 -29.80 8.54 24.40
C GLY A 691 -31.02 7.74 23.90
N THR A 692 -30.85 6.47 23.53
CA THR A 692 -31.96 5.59 23.08
C THR A 692 -32.92 5.20 24.21
N GLU A 693 -32.50 5.30 25.48
CA GLU A 693 -33.27 4.86 26.65
C GLU A 693 -33.67 3.37 26.58
N TYR A 694 -32.70 2.45 26.44
CA TYR A 694 -32.98 1.02 26.21
C TYR A 694 -33.93 0.37 27.24
N ASP A 695 -33.90 0.76 28.51
CA ASP A 695 -34.87 0.27 29.53
C ASP A 695 -36.32 0.61 29.16
N ARG A 696 -36.55 1.80 28.61
CA ARG A 696 -37.84 2.23 28.08
C ARG A 696 -38.16 1.52 26.77
N TRP A 697 -37.16 1.36 25.90
CA TRP A 697 -37.32 0.67 24.62
C TRP A 697 -37.81 -0.77 24.77
N MET A 698 -37.27 -1.52 25.75
CA MET A 698 -37.65 -2.91 26.01
C MET A 698 -39.15 -3.08 26.29
N GLU A 699 -39.79 -2.08 26.89
CA GLU A 699 -41.22 -2.07 27.26
C GLU A 699 -42.07 -1.16 26.36
N ALA A 700 -41.48 -0.49 25.37
CA ALA A 700 -42.19 0.46 24.53
C ALA A 700 -43.09 -0.24 23.51
N GLU A 701 -44.36 0.17 23.48
CA GLU A 701 -45.35 -0.23 22.48
C GLU A 701 -45.49 0.80 21.34
N GLU A 702 -45.18 2.06 21.63
CA GLU A 702 -45.30 3.19 20.68
C GLU A 702 -43.95 3.91 20.49
N THR A 703 -43.81 4.59 19.36
CA THR A 703 -42.67 5.45 19.04
C THR A 703 -42.55 6.60 20.04
N TYR A 704 -41.34 6.90 20.50
CA TYR A 704 -41.11 7.99 21.45
C TYR A 704 -39.92 8.87 21.08
N GLN A 705 -40.03 10.16 21.34
CA GLN A 705 -38.93 11.11 21.14
C GLN A 705 -37.92 11.04 22.29
N VAL A 706 -36.63 11.14 21.96
CA VAL A 706 -35.51 11.28 22.89
C VAL A 706 -34.79 12.61 22.70
N LYS A 707 -34.10 13.09 23.75
CA LYS A 707 -33.31 14.33 23.69
C LYS A 707 -31.91 14.05 23.15
N TYR A 708 -31.48 14.85 22.17
CA TYR A 708 -30.12 14.76 21.64
C TYR A 708 -29.08 15.17 22.70
N ILE A 709 -28.01 14.38 22.79
CA ILE A 709 -26.80 14.64 23.59
C ILE A 709 -25.61 14.52 22.64
N LEU A 710 -24.57 15.36 22.81
CA LEU A 710 -23.39 15.31 21.95
C LEU A 710 -22.66 13.97 22.11
N GLY A 711 -22.35 13.32 21.00
CA GLY A 711 -21.85 11.95 20.98
C GLY A 711 -22.92 10.89 20.71
N TYR A 712 -24.22 11.23 20.73
CA TYR A 712 -25.26 10.25 20.42
C TYR A 712 -25.15 9.76 18.97
N GLU A 713 -24.99 8.45 18.80
CA GLU A 713 -24.61 7.76 17.57
C GLU A 713 -25.59 6.62 17.19
N PRO A 714 -26.91 6.90 17.04
CA PRO A 714 -27.89 5.90 16.65
C PRO A 714 -27.76 5.49 15.17
N TYR A 715 -28.26 4.31 14.82
CA TYR A 715 -28.69 4.03 13.45
C TYR A 715 -30.04 4.71 13.22
N VAL A 716 -30.22 5.35 12.07
CA VAL A 716 -31.41 6.15 11.77
C VAL A 716 -31.94 5.88 10.37
N VAL A 717 -33.27 5.87 10.23
CA VAL A 717 -33.93 6.06 8.94
C VAL A 717 -34.06 7.56 8.70
N VAL A 718 -33.62 8.01 7.53
CA VAL A 718 -33.69 9.40 7.10
C VAL A 718 -34.55 9.51 5.85
N ASN A 719 -35.47 10.47 5.83
CA ASN A 719 -36.06 10.95 4.58
C ASN A 719 -35.05 11.90 3.90
N ARG A 720 -34.17 11.34 3.05
CA ARG A 720 -33.08 12.11 2.45
C ARG A 720 -33.56 13.20 1.48
N SER A 721 -34.77 13.10 0.93
CA SER A 721 -35.33 14.14 0.05
C SER A 721 -35.87 15.35 0.83
N ALA A 722 -36.17 15.16 2.12
CA ALA A 722 -36.47 16.22 3.07
C ALA A 722 -35.24 16.75 3.83
N TRP A 723 -34.11 16.02 3.80
CA TRP A 723 -32.87 16.39 4.50
C TRP A 723 -32.32 17.75 4.08
N ARG A 724 -31.98 18.58 5.06
CA ARG A 724 -31.50 19.96 4.86
C ARG A 724 -30.00 20.15 5.13
N GLY A 725 -29.29 19.08 5.48
CA GLY A 725 -27.85 19.14 5.76
C GLY A 725 -27.01 19.46 4.54
N SER A 726 -25.84 20.01 4.82
CA SER A 726 -24.86 20.53 3.86
C SER A 726 -24.48 19.50 2.78
N HIS A 727 -24.44 18.21 3.12
CA HIS A 727 -24.08 17.12 2.21
C HIS A 727 -25.23 16.62 1.31
N GLY A 728 -26.44 17.18 1.45
CA GLY A 728 -27.60 16.82 0.63
C GLY A 728 -28.01 15.35 0.81
N VAL A 729 -28.50 14.69 -0.23
CA VAL A 729 -28.95 13.28 -0.14
C VAL A 729 -27.84 12.27 0.18
N GLY A 730 -26.57 12.70 0.20
CA GLY A 730 -25.44 11.91 0.68
C GLY A 730 -25.36 11.81 2.21
N LEU A 731 -26.03 12.71 2.95
CA LEU A 731 -26.10 12.78 4.43
C LEU A 731 -24.78 13.03 5.17
N TYR A 732 -23.71 12.31 4.84
CA TYR A 732 -22.46 12.25 5.61
C TYR A 732 -21.39 13.24 5.14
N ASP A 733 -20.59 13.73 6.11
CA ASP A 733 -19.44 14.61 5.87
C ASP A 733 -18.21 13.80 5.48
N ASP A 734 -17.81 13.91 4.21
CA ASP A 734 -16.71 13.16 3.59
C ASP A 734 -15.31 13.55 4.09
N ARG A 735 -15.19 14.58 4.95
CA ARG A 735 -13.94 14.92 5.65
C ARG A 735 -13.61 13.96 6.80
N PHE A 736 -14.60 13.22 7.32
CA PHE A 736 -14.41 12.16 8.31
C PHE A 736 -13.96 10.87 7.60
N VAL A 737 -12.66 10.79 7.32
CA VAL A 737 -12.03 9.71 6.53
C VAL A 737 -11.50 8.54 7.36
N HIS A 738 -11.68 8.58 8.68
CA HIS A 738 -11.25 7.56 9.63
C HIS A 738 -12.42 7.15 10.54
N TRP A 739 -12.27 6.02 11.21
CA TRP A 739 -13.23 5.58 12.23
C TRP A 739 -13.21 6.50 13.44
N GLY A 740 -14.37 6.79 14.03
CA GLY A 740 -14.55 7.62 15.23
C GLY A 740 -15.20 8.96 14.90
N TRP A 741 -16.19 9.36 15.71
CA TRP A 741 -17.01 10.58 15.55
C TRP A 741 -17.73 10.76 14.18
N ASP A 742 -17.57 9.78 13.28
CA ASP A 742 -17.96 9.81 11.87
C ASP A 742 -19.49 9.75 11.65
N LYS A 743 -20.24 8.93 12.40
CA LYS A 743 -21.72 8.99 12.43
C LYS A 743 -22.24 10.08 13.37
N VAL A 744 -21.47 10.44 14.41
CA VAL A 744 -21.85 11.52 15.35
C VAL A 744 -22.01 12.85 14.62
N SER A 745 -21.20 13.12 13.58
CA SER A 745 -21.30 14.35 12.78
C SER A 745 -22.71 14.55 12.17
N LEU A 746 -23.35 13.47 11.71
CA LEU A 746 -24.74 13.50 11.19
C LEU A 746 -25.74 13.85 12.29
N GLY A 747 -25.59 13.28 13.48
CA GLY A 747 -26.44 13.58 14.63
C GLY A 747 -26.31 15.03 15.10
N VAL A 748 -25.09 15.59 15.07
CA VAL A 748 -24.85 17.01 15.36
C VAL A 748 -25.51 17.92 14.33
N GLU A 749 -25.31 17.65 13.03
CA GLU A 749 -25.93 18.44 11.95
C GLU A 749 -27.47 18.38 12.03
N ALA A 750 -28.04 17.20 12.28
CA ALA A 750 -29.47 17.01 12.47
C ALA A 750 -30.02 17.88 13.62
N CYS A 751 -29.41 17.78 14.79
CA CYS A 751 -29.79 18.56 15.98
C CYS A 751 -29.67 20.08 15.71
N ASN A 752 -28.59 20.51 15.04
CA ASN A 752 -28.37 21.90 14.65
C ASN A 752 -29.43 22.40 13.66
N LEU A 753 -29.97 21.53 12.80
CA LEU A 753 -31.04 21.86 11.86
C LEU A 753 -32.45 21.73 12.46
N GLY A 754 -32.56 21.45 13.77
CA GLY A 754 -33.83 21.29 14.47
C GLY A 754 -34.54 19.96 14.24
N TYR A 755 -33.84 18.93 13.73
CA TYR A 755 -34.39 17.58 13.64
C TYR A 755 -34.51 16.95 15.01
N THR A 756 -35.54 16.13 15.17
CA THR A 756 -35.82 15.37 16.40
C THR A 756 -35.51 13.89 16.20
N PHE A 757 -35.28 13.17 17.30
CA PHE A 757 -34.89 11.76 17.31
C PHE A 757 -36.04 10.94 17.90
N THR A 758 -36.67 10.10 17.09
CA THR A 758 -37.85 9.29 17.47
C THR A 758 -37.47 7.81 17.41
N VAL A 759 -37.55 7.10 18.53
CA VAL A 759 -37.14 5.68 18.62
C VAL A 759 -38.26 4.76 18.15
N LEU A 760 -37.92 3.78 17.30
CA LEU A 760 -38.82 2.71 16.88
C LEU A 760 -38.83 1.56 17.91
N PRO A 761 -39.96 1.24 18.57
CA PRO A 761 -40.06 0.08 19.46
C PRO A 761 -39.98 -1.25 18.70
N LYS A 762 -39.65 -2.33 19.41
CA LYS A 762 -39.74 -3.75 18.93
C LYS A 762 -38.99 -4.05 17.63
N SER A 763 -38.01 -3.23 17.25
CA SER A 763 -37.29 -3.37 15.99
C SER A 763 -35.88 -2.85 16.14
N PHE A 764 -34.90 -3.64 15.71
CA PHE A 764 -33.50 -3.43 16.04
C PHE A 764 -32.56 -3.98 14.98
N LEU A 765 -31.28 -3.62 15.10
CA LEU A 765 -30.16 -4.20 14.35
C LEU A 765 -29.29 -5.07 15.26
N MET A 766 -28.72 -6.13 14.70
CA MET A 766 -27.87 -7.08 15.40
C MET A 766 -26.53 -7.22 14.69
N HIS A 767 -25.42 -7.00 15.41
CA HIS A 767 -24.07 -7.13 14.87
C HIS A 767 -23.69 -8.60 14.68
N GLY A 768 -23.74 -9.10 13.43
CA GLY A 768 -23.64 -10.51 13.09
C GLY A 768 -22.23 -11.08 12.91
N SER A 769 -21.18 -10.35 13.30
CA SER A 769 -19.78 -10.68 12.97
C SER A 769 -19.26 -12.04 13.43
N SER A 770 -19.89 -12.69 14.42
CA SER A 770 -19.53 -14.05 14.88
C SER A 770 -20.23 -15.18 14.11
N ALA A 771 -21.21 -14.88 13.26
CA ALA A 771 -22.11 -15.84 12.63
C ALA A 771 -21.85 -16.05 11.12
N ILE A 772 -20.60 -15.85 10.68
CA ILE A 772 -20.23 -15.84 9.25
C ILE A 772 -18.86 -16.49 8.97
N GLU A 773 -18.04 -16.84 9.97
CA GLU A 773 -16.69 -17.39 9.74
C GLU A 773 -16.71 -18.71 8.93
N SER A 774 -17.72 -19.57 9.14
CA SER A 774 -17.85 -20.84 8.40
C SER A 774 -18.27 -20.60 6.93
N VAL A 775 -19.10 -19.58 6.72
CA VAL A 775 -19.73 -19.23 5.45
C VAL A 775 -18.77 -18.44 4.54
N GLU A 776 -17.91 -17.60 5.12
CA GLU A 776 -16.85 -16.87 4.40
C GLU A 776 -15.98 -17.84 3.57
N HIS A 777 -15.49 -18.92 4.19
CA HIS A 777 -14.68 -19.93 3.49
C HIS A 777 -15.44 -20.59 2.33
N PHE A 778 -16.69 -21.03 2.55
CA PHE A 778 -17.49 -21.66 1.50
C PHE A 778 -17.72 -20.74 0.30
N VAL A 779 -18.03 -19.45 0.55
CA VAL A 779 -18.31 -18.49 -0.53
C VAL A 779 -17.03 -18.07 -1.24
N PHE A 780 -15.91 -17.86 -0.54
CA PHE A 780 -14.63 -17.53 -1.17
C PHE A 780 -14.14 -18.66 -2.08
N ASP A 781 -14.14 -19.91 -1.60
CA ASP A 781 -13.71 -21.08 -2.37
C ASP A 781 -14.59 -21.31 -3.61
N ARG A 782 -15.91 -21.10 -3.50
CA ARG A 782 -16.86 -21.35 -4.59
C ARG A 782 -16.94 -20.22 -5.62
N LEU A 783 -16.69 -18.97 -5.23
CA LEU A 783 -16.66 -17.82 -6.14
C LEU A 783 -15.24 -17.48 -6.63
N ALA A 784 -14.25 -18.31 -6.31
CA ALA A 784 -12.84 -18.10 -6.64
C ALA A 784 -12.28 -16.74 -6.18
N ILE A 785 -12.77 -16.25 -5.04
CA ILE A 785 -12.31 -15.00 -4.43
C ILE A 785 -11.01 -15.27 -3.68
N VAL A 786 -9.94 -14.60 -4.09
CA VAL A 786 -8.64 -14.67 -3.40
C VAL A 786 -8.69 -13.66 -2.26
N ALA A 787 -9.04 -14.14 -1.06
CA ALA A 787 -9.03 -13.34 0.15
C ALA A 787 -7.61 -12.76 0.38
N PRO A 788 -7.47 -11.45 0.63
CA PRO A 788 -6.17 -10.89 1.03
C PRO A 788 -5.73 -11.51 2.37
N PRO A 789 -4.41 -11.66 2.62
CA PRO A 789 -3.94 -12.16 3.90
C PRO A 789 -4.50 -11.28 5.02
N LYS A 790 -5.17 -11.89 6.01
CA LYS A 790 -5.69 -11.18 7.19
C LYS A 790 -4.52 -10.42 7.83
N GLN A 791 -4.50 -9.10 7.68
CA GLN A 791 -3.56 -8.26 8.42
C GLN A 791 -3.80 -8.53 9.91
N GLY A 792 -2.71 -8.75 10.65
CA GLY A 792 -2.76 -9.46 11.93
C GLY A 792 -3.73 -8.84 12.93
N ALA A 793 -4.26 -9.67 13.84
CA ALA A 793 -5.31 -9.33 14.81
C ALA A 793 -5.00 -8.16 15.79
N ASN A 794 -3.85 -7.49 15.65
CA ASN A 794 -3.48 -6.26 16.35
C ASN A 794 -3.72 -4.98 15.52
N THR A 795 -4.28 -5.05 14.29
CA THR A 795 -4.83 -3.86 13.63
C THR A 795 -6.22 -3.54 14.18
N GLY A 796 -6.26 -3.09 15.45
CA GLY A 796 -7.36 -2.24 15.90
C GLY A 796 -7.51 -1.07 14.91
N TRP A 797 -8.75 -0.68 14.60
CA TRP A 797 -9.07 0.28 13.54
C TRP A 797 -8.55 1.70 13.85
N GLY A 798 -7.25 1.90 13.64
CA GLY A 798 -6.53 3.12 14.03
C GLY A 798 -6.32 3.27 15.54
N PRO A 799 -5.55 4.28 15.97
CA PRO A 799 -5.63 4.79 17.34
C PRO A 799 -7.05 5.36 17.60
N PRO A 800 -7.50 5.46 18.87
CA PRO A 800 -8.76 6.12 19.20
C PRO A 800 -8.78 7.53 18.63
N ASP A 801 -9.83 7.85 17.88
CA ASP A 801 -9.84 8.94 16.91
C ASP A 801 -9.52 10.33 17.50
N THR A 802 -8.43 10.91 17.01
CA THR A 802 -8.09 12.32 17.20
C THR A 802 -8.64 13.19 16.07
N HIS A 803 -8.68 12.70 14.83
CA HIS A 803 -8.95 13.52 13.64
C HIS A 803 -10.42 13.90 13.49
N GLY A 804 -11.34 12.93 13.52
CA GLY A 804 -12.77 13.18 13.50
C GLY A 804 -13.21 13.97 14.73
N ARG A 805 -12.64 13.69 15.89
CA ARG A 805 -12.82 14.49 17.12
C ARG A 805 -12.37 15.94 16.97
N GLU A 806 -11.16 16.21 16.48
CA GLU A 806 -10.64 17.56 16.23
C GLU A 806 -11.41 18.30 15.13
N LEU A 807 -11.86 17.58 14.11
CA LEU A 807 -12.75 18.11 13.07
C LEU A 807 -14.10 18.51 13.66
N LEU A 808 -14.71 17.68 14.50
CA LEU A 808 -15.98 17.99 15.15
C LEU A 808 -15.86 19.14 16.16
N GLN A 809 -14.76 19.22 16.90
CA GLN A 809 -14.43 20.38 17.75
C GLN A 809 -14.39 21.68 16.95
N ARG A 810 -13.73 21.69 15.78
CA ARG A 810 -13.70 22.84 14.87
C ARG A 810 -15.10 23.17 14.34
N LEU A 811 -15.89 22.18 13.91
CA LEU A 811 -17.26 22.43 13.42
C LEU A 811 -18.16 23.09 14.48
N LEU A 812 -18.08 22.63 15.73
CA LEU A 812 -18.84 23.18 16.86
C LEU A 812 -18.32 24.55 17.35
N SER A 813 -17.10 24.95 16.96
CA SER A 813 -16.46 26.21 17.38
C SER A 813 -16.55 27.30 16.31
N ASP A 814 -16.36 26.92 15.05
CA ASP A 814 -16.12 27.81 13.91
C ASP A 814 -17.32 27.89 12.96
N TYR A 815 -18.11 26.82 12.84
CA TYR A 815 -19.21 26.73 11.85
C TYR A 815 -20.58 26.89 12.51
N TYR A 816 -20.87 26.09 13.54
CA TYR A 816 -22.12 26.18 14.32
C TYR A 816 -22.00 27.26 15.42
N THR A 817 -21.74 28.51 15.01
CA THR A 817 -21.47 29.63 15.92
C THR A 817 -22.71 30.28 16.52
N ASP A 818 -23.87 30.12 15.86
CA ASP A 818 -25.16 30.60 16.34
C ASP A 818 -25.76 29.65 17.39
N VAL A 819 -26.32 30.21 18.46
CA VAL A 819 -26.97 29.46 19.54
C VAL A 819 -28.26 28.84 19.02
N GLN A 820 -28.29 27.52 18.89
CA GLN A 820 -29.40 26.82 18.26
C GLN A 820 -30.66 26.85 19.14
N PRO A 821 -31.81 27.39 18.69
CA PRO A 821 -32.97 27.58 19.57
C PRO A 821 -33.66 26.28 19.98
N HIS A 822 -33.57 25.23 19.15
CA HIS A 822 -34.30 23.96 19.34
C HIS A 822 -33.55 22.93 20.20
N VAL A 823 -32.32 23.21 20.62
CA VAL A 823 -31.50 22.29 21.40
C VAL A 823 -32.08 22.10 22.81
N PRO A 824 -32.47 20.86 23.21
CA PRO A 824 -33.27 20.60 24.41
C PRO A 824 -32.45 20.50 25.70
N ILE A 825 -31.12 20.44 25.59
CA ILE A 825 -30.15 20.38 26.68
C ILE A 825 -29.01 21.31 26.29
N ARG A 826 -28.70 22.32 27.10
CA ARG A 826 -27.66 23.31 26.82
C ARG A 826 -26.29 22.89 27.39
N SER A 827 -25.29 23.70 27.07
CA SER A 827 -23.91 23.54 27.50
C SER A 827 -23.34 24.88 27.99
N CYS A 828 -22.54 24.85 29.05
CA CYS A 828 -21.69 25.94 29.51
C CYS A 828 -20.45 26.13 28.62
N LEU A 829 -19.97 25.07 27.96
CA LEU A 829 -18.68 25.03 27.27
C LEU A 829 -18.78 24.92 25.74
N ILE A 830 -19.75 24.18 25.21
CA ILE A 830 -19.92 23.98 23.76
C ILE A 830 -20.71 25.16 23.17
N ARG A 831 -20.02 26.02 22.41
CA ARG A 831 -20.57 27.25 21.83
C ARG A 831 -21.87 27.05 21.04
N ALA A 832 -21.95 26.02 20.19
CA ALA A 832 -23.15 25.70 19.41
C ALA A 832 -24.40 25.44 20.29
N PHE A 833 -24.20 24.97 21.53
CA PHE A 833 -25.25 24.61 22.48
C PHE A 833 -25.29 25.55 23.69
N ARG A 834 -24.66 26.72 23.60
CA ARG A 834 -24.41 27.63 24.73
C ARG A 834 -25.67 27.95 25.54
N ASP A 835 -25.54 27.93 26.86
CA ASP A 835 -26.41 28.61 27.79
C ASP A 835 -25.78 29.94 28.25
N ASP A 836 -26.35 31.06 27.82
CA ASP A 836 -25.88 32.40 28.25
C ASP A 836 -26.13 32.66 29.76
N LYS A 837 -26.88 31.80 30.46
CA LYS A 837 -27.10 31.87 31.91
C LYS A 837 -26.12 31.02 32.71
N CYS A 838 -25.31 30.17 32.09
CA CYS A 838 -24.32 29.39 32.82
C CYS A 838 -23.09 30.23 33.18
N ASP A 839 -22.94 30.55 34.46
CA ASP A 839 -21.77 31.22 35.02
C ASP A 839 -20.88 30.20 35.74
N ILE A 840 -19.89 29.67 35.03
CA ILE A 840 -18.96 28.63 35.52
C ILE A 840 -18.25 29.10 36.80
N SER A 841 -18.03 30.41 36.99
CA SER A 841 -17.35 30.95 38.19
C SER A 841 -18.15 30.78 39.49
N ARG A 842 -19.45 30.46 39.39
CA ARG A 842 -20.32 30.16 40.53
C ARG A 842 -20.45 28.67 40.81
N ILE A 843 -20.09 27.82 39.85
CA ILE A 843 -20.24 26.37 39.98
C ILE A 843 -19.17 25.85 40.95
N HIS A 844 -19.63 25.30 42.07
CA HIS A 844 -18.77 24.62 43.04
C HIS A 844 -19.50 23.43 43.65
N LEU A 845 -18.72 22.44 44.07
CA LEU A 845 -19.20 21.17 44.58
C LEU A 845 -18.68 20.99 46.01
N VAL A 846 -19.59 20.72 46.94
CA VAL A 846 -19.28 20.43 48.34
C VAL A 846 -19.64 18.98 48.61
N GLN A 847 -18.64 18.21 49.04
CA GLN A 847 -18.75 16.78 49.32
C GLN A 847 -18.78 16.55 50.83
N SER A 848 -19.76 15.77 51.31
CA SER A 848 -19.90 15.43 52.73
C SER A 848 -18.65 14.70 53.26
N THR A 849 -18.26 14.99 54.50
CA THR A 849 -17.13 14.33 55.17
C THR A 849 -17.49 12.96 55.78
N THR A 850 -18.74 12.51 55.63
CA THR A 850 -19.22 11.20 56.10
C THR A 850 -19.89 10.41 54.98
N LEU A 851 -19.68 9.09 54.99
CA LEU A 851 -20.47 8.14 54.22
C LEU A 851 -21.70 7.71 55.02
N GLU A 852 -22.85 7.58 54.35
CA GLU A 852 -24.04 6.94 54.91
C GLU A 852 -24.14 5.51 54.40
N LEU A 853 -24.29 4.52 55.29
CA LEU A 853 -24.53 3.13 54.90
C LEU A 853 -26.04 2.88 54.80
N VAL A 854 -26.55 2.72 53.57
CA VAL A 854 -27.96 2.43 53.30
C VAL A 854 -28.08 1.01 52.75
N GLY A 855 -28.59 0.09 53.58
CA GLY A 855 -28.65 -1.33 53.25
C GLY A 855 -27.25 -1.95 53.16
N SER A 856 -26.77 -2.17 51.93
CA SER A 856 -25.42 -2.68 51.65
C SER A 856 -24.54 -1.73 50.85
N GLU A 857 -25.02 -0.51 50.56
CA GLU A 857 -24.31 0.49 49.75
C GLU A 857 -23.92 1.70 50.59
N HIS A 858 -22.75 2.28 50.29
CA HIS A 858 -22.30 3.53 50.87
C HIS A 858 -22.74 4.68 49.96
N LEU A 859 -23.35 5.70 50.55
CA LEU A 859 -23.77 6.92 49.88
C LEU A 859 -22.86 8.08 50.28
N VAL A 860 -22.48 8.89 49.29
CA VAL A 860 -21.86 10.20 49.48
C VAL A 860 -22.94 11.26 49.26
N HIS A 861 -23.09 12.19 50.21
CA HIS A 861 -23.95 13.37 50.04
C HIS A 861 -23.15 14.51 49.41
N LEU A 862 -23.75 15.20 48.45
CA LEU A 862 -23.17 16.26 47.64
C LEU A 862 -24.11 17.46 47.58
N ASP A 863 -23.60 18.66 47.81
CA ASP A 863 -24.27 19.92 47.50
C ASP A 863 -23.58 20.59 46.31
N ILE A 864 -24.32 20.82 45.23
CA ILE A 864 -23.78 21.39 43.98
C ILE A 864 -24.43 22.74 43.71
N PHE A 865 -23.63 23.80 43.72
CA PHE A 865 -24.09 25.18 43.65
C PHE A 865 -24.00 25.75 42.22
N GLY A 866 -24.83 26.74 41.90
CA GLY A 866 -24.70 27.57 40.70
C GLY A 866 -25.04 26.87 39.38
N LEU A 867 -25.71 25.71 39.42
CA LEU A 867 -26.13 24.97 38.23
C LEU A 867 -27.18 25.73 37.43
N SER A 868 -27.01 25.80 36.10
CA SER A 868 -28.02 26.40 35.22
C SER A 868 -29.11 25.40 34.86
N ARG A 869 -30.37 25.84 35.00
CA ARG A 869 -31.57 25.03 34.73
C ARG A 869 -31.82 24.68 33.27
N ALA A 870 -31.01 25.13 32.32
CA ALA A 870 -31.09 24.73 30.92
C ALA A 870 -29.94 23.81 30.47
N THR A 871 -28.86 23.71 31.25
CA THR A 871 -27.69 22.89 30.94
C THR A 871 -27.85 21.45 31.44
N GLY A 872 -27.27 20.50 30.71
CA GLY A 872 -27.07 19.13 31.19
C GLY A 872 -25.67 18.95 31.78
N TYR A 873 -25.57 18.20 32.87
CA TYR A 873 -24.31 17.88 33.53
C TYR A 873 -24.13 16.36 33.69
N GLN A 874 -22.88 15.91 33.62
CA GLN A 874 -22.48 14.57 33.99
C GLN A 874 -21.65 14.64 35.28
N LEU A 875 -22.03 13.85 36.27
CA LEU A 875 -21.24 13.64 37.48
C LEU A 875 -20.52 12.29 37.37
N SER A 876 -19.19 12.26 37.53
CA SER A 876 -18.42 11.03 37.67
C SER A 876 -17.85 10.92 39.08
N VAL A 877 -18.04 9.77 39.72
CA VAL A 877 -17.61 9.47 41.09
C VAL A 877 -16.70 8.25 41.05
N GLN A 878 -15.51 8.35 41.61
CA GLN A 878 -14.48 7.31 41.56
C GLN A 878 -14.01 7.03 42.98
N ALA A 879 -14.08 5.76 43.41
CA ALA A 879 -13.66 5.32 44.72
C ALA A 879 -12.35 4.53 44.63
N TYR A 880 -11.37 4.93 45.43
CA TYR A 880 -10.01 4.40 45.43
C TYR A 880 -9.60 3.93 46.83
N ARG A 881 -9.27 2.65 46.98
CA ARG A 881 -8.80 2.05 48.23
C ARG A 881 -7.29 2.18 48.36
N HIS A 882 -6.81 2.56 49.55
CA HIS A 882 -5.38 2.58 49.88
C HIS A 882 -4.99 1.23 50.50
N ALA A 883 -4.22 0.43 49.77
CA ALA A 883 -3.89 -0.96 50.15
C ALA A 883 -2.58 -1.12 50.92
N GLY A 884 -1.70 -0.12 50.89
CA GLY A 884 -0.36 -0.18 51.50
C GLY A 884 0.53 0.99 51.07
N GLU A 885 1.86 0.78 51.05
CA GLU A 885 2.84 1.79 50.60
C GLU A 885 2.67 2.14 49.10
N GLY A 886 1.77 3.08 48.80
CA GLY A 886 1.58 3.64 47.46
C GLY A 886 0.66 2.85 46.52
N GLU A 887 0.21 1.66 46.90
CA GLU A 887 -0.77 0.89 46.12
C GLU A 887 -2.19 1.42 46.32
N VAL A 888 -2.81 1.80 45.20
CA VAL A 888 -4.19 2.32 45.11
C VAL A 888 -4.98 1.41 44.18
N GLU A 889 -6.04 0.81 44.70
CA GLU A 889 -6.97 -0.06 43.97
C GLU A 889 -8.28 0.70 43.68
N GLU A 890 -8.87 0.56 42.49
CA GLU A 890 -10.15 1.21 42.17
C GLU A 890 -11.31 0.32 42.66
N ASP A 891 -11.96 0.72 43.76
CA ASP A 891 -13.14 0.02 44.33
C ASP A 891 -14.39 0.23 43.43
N GLY A 892 -14.43 1.30 42.63
CA GLY A 892 -15.41 1.46 41.54
C GLY A 892 -15.56 2.88 40.95
N SER A 893 -16.07 2.94 39.72
CA SER A 893 -16.44 4.17 39.00
C SER A 893 -17.94 4.23 38.70
N PHE A 894 -18.57 5.35 39.02
CA PHE A 894 -20.03 5.57 38.94
C PHE A 894 -20.35 6.87 38.20
N PHE A 895 -21.41 6.88 37.39
CA PHE A 895 -21.78 8.03 36.56
C PHE A 895 -23.25 8.39 36.74
N PHE A 896 -23.54 9.68 36.89
CA PHE A 896 -24.89 10.20 37.08
C PHE A 896 -25.14 11.36 36.12
N LEU A 897 -26.38 11.55 35.68
CA LEU A 897 -26.78 12.73 34.91
C LEU A 897 -27.65 13.66 35.74
N LEU A 898 -27.37 14.96 35.62
CA LEU A 898 -28.24 16.03 36.06
C LEU A 898 -28.78 16.71 34.81
N LEU A 899 -30.06 16.46 34.51
CA LEU A 899 -30.72 17.03 33.34
C LEU A 899 -31.51 18.29 33.74
N PRO A 900 -31.78 19.22 32.80
CA PRO A 900 -32.54 20.45 33.05
C PRO A 900 -33.83 20.28 33.88
N GLY A 901 -34.54 19.16 33.72
CA GLY A 901 -35.78 18.85 34.45
C GLY A 901 -35.61 18.20 35.83
N THR A 902 -34.41 17.81 36.23
CA THR A 902 -34.11 17.20 37.55
C THR A 902 -33.51 18.20 38.55
N LEU A 903 -33.19 19.41 38.10
CA LEU A 903 -32.59 20.47 38.91
C LEU A 903 -33.67 21.28 39.65
N VAL A 904 -33.79 21.05 40.97
CA VAL A 904 -34.90 21.60 41.79
C VAL A 904 -34.48 22.88 42.54
N GLU A 905 -33.35 22.85 43.25
CA GLU A 905 -32.91 23.88 44.22
C GLU A 905 -31.45 24.30 43.96
N ASP A 906 -30.99 25.36 44.64
CA ASP A 906 -29.59 25.84 44.65
C ASP A 906 -29.19 26.10 46.12
N PRO A 907 -28.31 25.28 46.74
CA PRO A 907 -27.61 24.14 46.13
C PRO A 907 -28.56 23.02 45.68
N HIS A 908 -28.14 22.31 44.64
CA HIS A 908 -28.73 21.03 44.28
C HIS A 908 -28.10 19.93 45.14
N GLY A 909 -28.76 19.62 46.26
CA GLY A 909 -28.39 18.50 47.12
C GLY A 909 -28.74 17.15 46.48
N MET A 910 -27.80 16.20 46.50
CA MET A 910 -28.02 14.84 46.02
C MET A 910 -27.20 13.81 46.81
N SER A 911 -27.70 12.56 46.87
CA SER A 911 -26.98 11.42 47.42
C SER A 911 -26.59 10.47 46.30
N VAL A 912 -25.30 10.12 46.20
CA VAL A 912 -24.77 9.21 45.16
C VAL A 912 -24.22 7.94 45.79
N SER A 913 -24.60 6.78 45.24
CA SER A 913 -24.04 5.50 45.66
C SER A 913 -22.63 5.34 45.10
N VAL A 914 -21.70 4.95 45.96
CA VAL A 914 -20.36 4.45 45.60
C VAL A 914 -20.24 2.93 45.79
N GLY A 915 -21.39 2.25 45.79
CA GLY A 915 -21.47 0.80 45.96
C GLY A 915 -21.01 0.33 47.34
N ARG A 916 -20.55 -0.92 47.42
CA ARG A 916 -20.12 -1.53 48.67
C ARG A 916 -18.60 -1.46 48.82
N LEU A 917 -18.12 -0.34 49.38
CA LEU A 917 -16.73 -0.21 49.81
C LEU A 917 -16.36 -1.27 50.85
N SER A 918 -15.11 -1.72 50.79
CA SER A 918 -14.51 -2.65 51.77
C SER A 918 -13.91 -1.92 52.99
N PRO A 919 -13.70 -2.56 54.15
CA PRO A 919 -13.08 -1.88 55.29
C PRO A 919 -11.68 -1.36 54.97
N GLY A 920 -11.37 -0.14 55.43
CA GLY A 920 -10.10 0.56 55.20
C GLY A 920 -10.25 2.03 54.79
N LEU A 921 -9.14 2.64 54.39
CA LEU A 921 -9.09 4.03 53.95
C LEU A 921 -9.39 4.14 52.44
N HIS A 922 -10.45 4.87 52.11
CA HIS A 922 -10.87 5.17 50.75
C HIS A 922 -10.70 6.64 50.42
N THR A 923 -10.44 6.94 49.15
CA THR A 923 -10.50 8.28 48.58
C THR A 923 -11.60 8.29 47.54
N VAL A 924 -12.64 9.09 47.73
CA VAL A 924 -13.69 9.28 46.74
C VAL A 924 -13.49 10.63 46.07
N ARG A 925 -13.18 10.59 44.77
CA ARG A 925 -13.10 11.73 43.88
C ARG A 925 -14.44 11.92 43.17
N VAL A 926 -14.89 13.16 43.08
CA VAL A 926 -16.16 13.55 42.44
C VAL A 926 -15.86 14.65 41.43
N GLU A 927 -16.28 14.46 40.18
CA GLU A 927 -16.11 15.46 39.12
C GLU A 927 -17.45 15.78 38.47
N LEU A 928 -17.77 17.08 38.40
CA LEU A 928 -18.89 17.61 37.66
C LEU A 928 -18.39 18.12 36.30
N LYS A 929 -18.92 17.52 35.23
CA LYS A 929 -18.59 17.83 33.83
C LYS A 929 -19.82 18.39 33.12
N ASP A 930 -19.59 19.27 32.15
CA ASP A 930 -20.62 19.66 31.18
C ASP A 930 -20.98 18.45 30.29
N LEU A 931 -22.26 18.10 30.18
CA LEU A 931 -22.69 16.86 29.53
C LEU A 931 -22.33 16.80 28.04
N HIS A 932 -22.42 17.91 27.30
CA HIS A 932 -22.05 17.92 25.89
C HIS A 932 -20.52 17.92 25.73
N ALA A 933 -19.80 18.63 26.58
CA ALA A 933 -18.35 18.67 26.51
C ALA A 933 -17.66 17.40 27.02
N ALA A 934 -18.27 16.62 27.92
CA ALA A 934 -17.62 15.51 28.63
C ALA A 934 -16.87 14.53 27.72
N LYS A 935 -17.46 14.14 26.58
CA LYS A 935 -16.79 13.29 25.59
C LYS A 935 -15.91 14.06 24.60
N LEU A 936 -16.32 15.26 24.19
CA LEU A 936 -15.61 16.02 23.16
C LEU A 936 -14.32 16.67 23.70
N LEU A 937 -14.31 17.13 24.94
CA LEU A 937 -13.23 17.93 25.54
C LEU A 937 -12.45 17.20 26.66
N LEU A 938 -12.89 16.02 27.11
CA LEU A 938 -12.31 15.26 28.24
C LEU A 938 -12.13 16.16 29.48
N ASP A 939 -10.92 16.27 30.03
CA ASP A 939 -10.63 17.02 31.27
C ASP A 939 -11.02 18.49 31.18
N LYS A 940 -10.98 19.09 29.98
CA LYS A 940 -11.44 20.46 29.73
C LYS A 940 -12.96 20.63 29.84
N ALA A 941 -13.71 19.54 30.07
CA ALA A 941 -15.15 19.57 30.37
C ALA A 941 -15.45 19.68 31.87
N ILE A 942 -14.47 19.53 32.75
CA ILE A 942 -14.66 19.60 34.20
C ILE A 942 -14.98 21.05 34.59
N LEU A 943 -16.13 21.24 35.24
CA LEU A 943 -16.61 22.53 35.74
C LEU A 943 -16.27 22.71 37.22
N ALA A 944 -16.40 21.64 38.00
CA ALA A 944 -16.02 21.57 39.41
C ALA A 944 -15.60 20.13 39.76
N TRP A 945 -14.78 19.98 40.78
CA TRP A 945 -14.42 18.67 41.33
C TRP A 945 -14.12 18.77 42.83
N GLY A 946 -14.18 17.63 43.51
CA GLY A 946 -13.82 17.47 44.91
C GLY A 946 -13.19 16.09 45.14
N GLU A 947 -12.44 15.97 46.23
CA GLU A 947 -11.87 14.70 46.67
C GLU A 947 -11.89 14.66 48.20
N HIS A 948 -12.34 13.55 48.78
CA HIS A 948 -12.36 13.36 50.21
C HIS A 948 -11.92 11.94 50.61
N LYS A 949 -11.30 11.83 51.79
CA LYS A 949 -10.85 10.55 52.35
C LYS A 949 -11.80 10.06 53.43
N TYR A 950 -12.26 8.83 53.32
CA TYR A 950 -13.20 8.20 54.24
C TYR A 950 -12.58 6.95 54.84
N GLU A 951 -12.75 6.77 56.15
CA GLU A 951 -12.42 5.54 56.84
C GLU A 951 -13.69 4.68 56.92
N VAL A 952 -13.68 3.53 56.24
CA VAL A 952 -14.79 2.56 56.25
C VAL A 952 -14.48 1.50 57.33
N PRO A 953 -15.33 1.35 58.36
CA PRO A 953 -15.08 0.49 59.52
C PRO A 953 -15.28 -1.01 59.24
#